data_AF-A0A945H6W0-F1
#
_entry.id   AF-A0A945H6W0-F1
#
_cell.length_a   1.000
_cell.length_b   1.000
_cell.length_c   1.000
_cell.angle_alpha   90.00
_cell.angle_beta   90.00
_cell.angle_gamma   90.00
#
_symmetry.space_group_name_H-M   'P 1'
#
loop_
_entity.id
_entity.type
_entity.pdbx_description
1 polymer ?
#
loop_
_entity_poly.entity_id
_entity_poly.type
_entity_poly.pdbx_seq_one_letter_code
_entity_poly.pdbx_strand_id
1 'polypeptide(L)'
;MKSKKSAKVSAKTLIAQNATAQNATAQNATESAENTQALDYIGPPPADDLSAFTGPIVSEERSDGLVDAIPAMEGALEIQNHKHGDPGLNNSLTNGIQAEGIGGQYDVPTGGAASPMFGVLPFTQPFLRFEEFGPQKLDPTVSAGTVPFPLPTTGPAPYQDPISSTASAPETTVLDSFLAQAGIFPYPTEFSNTIDINPWTTAIEGFLERALDHAPMEGRPGGQGWAHQRWNEFFPQAYVKTLQGGARINGGIRNELQMHTYREGEFGPGGLYYLEGGTKGIEPRFHPGLPIQDHKSLWTWDGTFPLKLLMARVGEPLVLRHYNALPIDPTANRGIGMHTISTHEHNGHNPAESDGFANAFFFPGQYYDYRWPMQIAGYDTINTTAKDPKASYACAPGETLYVNDLNPGMKTCENGLINIRGDHREIMSTHWFHDHMFDFTAQNVYKGNAAMMNYYSGKDRGNESVHDGVNLAFPSGDAMAWGNRDYDVNLVVSDKAFDSEGQLWFNIFNLDGFIGDVLTANYLYNPVMEVRARSYRFRILNGSVSRYFKLALVEEVAGRTTGEIEGAVGQDVSWNRVPFHMIANDGNILEHAIAFDGKTDLDGDGDRLEHKGTLPQQSIAERYDIIVDFADHNLQPGSKLFFVNLLEHRNGKIVEGNVPLEQVLREEYKAVLEVKDGVATWGEGDPVVGKFMQLDVI
;
A
#
# COMPACT_ATOMS: atom_id res chain seq x y z
N MET A 1 -42.11 1.42 61.00
CA MET A 1 -42.06 -0.05 61.02
C MET A 1 -41.29 -0.51 59.79
N LYS A 2 -40.23 -1.30 60.04
CA LYS A 2 -39.48 -2.28 59.20
C LYS A 2 -39.44 -2.09 57.67
N SER A 3 -38.36 -2.30 56.94
CA SER A 3 -36.90 -2.38 57.15
C SER A 3 -36.28 -2.63 55.77
N LYS A 4 -35.14 -1.98 55.48
CA LYS A 4 -34.27 -2.19 54.31
C LYS A 4 -33.88 -3.66 54.08
N LYS A 5 -33.62 -4.04 52.81
CA LYS A 5 -32.39 -4.74 52.43
C LYS A 5 -32.09 -4.63 50.93
N SER A 6 -30.89 -4.12 50.66
CA SER A 6 -30.19 -4.21 49.39
C SER A 6 -29.71 -5.65 49.15
N ALA A 7 -29.64 -6.06 47.89
CA ALA A 7 -28.89 -7.23 47.46
C ALA A 7 -27.80 -6.74 46.50
N LYS A 8 -26.56 -6.81 46.98
CA LYS A 8 -25.32 -6.67 46.22
C LYS A 8 -25.27 -7.76 45.14
N VAL A 9 -25.14 -7.39 43.87
CA VAL A 9 -24.63 -8.30 42.85
C VAL A 9 -23.11 -8.36 43.05
N SER A 10 -22.64 -9.55 43.41
CA SER A 10 -21.25 -9.82 43.79
C SER A 10 -20.40 -10.02 42.54
N ALA A 11 -19.30 -9.26 42.45
CA ALA A 11 -18.25 -9.32 41.44
C ALA A 11 -17.43 -10.63 41.47
N LYS A 12 -18.08 -11.78 41.23
CA LYS A 12 -17.43 -13.10 41.21
C LYS A 12 -17.83 -14.03 40.06
N THR A 13 -18.53 -13.54 39.05
CA THR A 13 -18.87 -14.32 37.84
C THR A 13 -18.09 -13.86 36.59
N LEU A 14 -17.30 -12.79 36.69
CA LEU A 14 -16.53 -12.18 35.57
C LEU A 14 -15.08 -12.69 35.44
N ILE A 15 -14.72 -13.79 36.12
CA ILE A 15 -13.38 -14.39 36.04
C ILE A 15 -13.40 -15.72 35.24
N ALA A 16 -14.59 -16.21 34.85
CA ALA A 16 -14.72 -17.49 34.16
C ALA A 16 -14.79 -17.41 32.62
N GLN A 17 -14.98 -16.22 32.03
CA GLN A 17 -15.07 -16.05 30.57
C GLN A 17 -13.72 -15.77 29.88
N ASN A 18 -12.67 -15.39 30.63
CA ASN A 18 -11.32 -15.26 30.09
C ASN A 18 -10.52 -16.58 30.10
N ALA A 19 -11.08 -17.66 30.66
CA ALA A 19 -10.43 -18.98 30.70
C ALA A 19 -10.91 -19.93 29.59
N THR A 20 -11.98 -19.58 28.85
CA THR A 20 -12.53 -20.41 27.76
C THR A 20 -11.82 -20.24 26.42
N ALA A 21 -11.07 -19.15 26.21
CA ALA A 21 -10.25 -18.97 25.01
C ALA A 21 -8.95 -19.81 25.03
N GLN A 22 -8.46 -20.21 26.21
CA GLN A 22 -7.26 -21.04 26.34
C GLN A 22 -7.51 -22.55 26.21
N ASN A 23 -8.76 -23.02 26.28
CA ASN A 23 -9.09 -24.45 26.18
C ASN A 23 -9.58 -24.90 24.79
N ALA A 24 -9.87 -23.97 23.87
CA ALA A 24 -10.29 -24.30 22.51
C ALA A 24 -9.18 -24.97 21.66
N THR A 25 -7.91 -24.79 22.03
CA THR A 25 -6.77 -25.42 21.35
C THR A 25 -6.47 -26.85 21.84
N ALA A 26 -7.02 -27.28 22.98
CA ALA A 26 -6.75 -28.61 23.56
C ALA A 26 -7.92 -29.60 23.47
N GLN A 27 -9.17 -29.14 23.32
CA GLN A 27 -10.34 -30.04 23.28
C GLN A 27 -10.65 -30.65 21.91
N ASN A 28 -10.05 -30.18 20.81
CA ASN A 28 -10.32 -30.74 19.48
C ASN A 28 -9.51 -32.03 19.16
N ALA A 29 -8.69 -32.53 20.07
CA ALA A 29 -7.86 -33.72 19.82
C ALA A 29 -8.47 -35.04 20.32
N THR A 30 -9.55 -35.01 21.10
CA THR A 30 -10.18 -36.24 21.62
C THR A 30 -11.66 -36.03 21.90
N GLU A 31 -12.49 -35.95 20.86
CA GLU A 31 -13.90 -36.31 20.99
C GLU A 31 -14.38 -37.01 19.72
N SER A 32 -14.90 -38.21 19.95
CA SER A 32 -15.34 -39.18 18.97
C SER A 32 -16.48 -38.67 18.11
N ALA A 33 -16.44 -39.09 16.83
CA ALA A 33 -17.51 -39.08 15.85
C ALA A 33 -18.94 -39.00 16.44
N GLU A 34 -19.59 -37.86 16.18
CA GLU A 34 -21.05 -37.60 16.08
C GLU A 34 -21.38 -36.18 16.59
N ASN A 35 -20.88 -35.14 15.92
CA ASN A 35 -21.54 -33.83 15.90
C ASN A 35 -21.08 -33.04 14.67
N THR A 36 -21.73 -33.25 13.53
CA THR A 36 -21.60 -32.36 12.36
C THR A 36 -22.40 -31.08 12.63
N GLN A 37 -21.90 -30.21 13.52
CA GLN A 37 -22.28 -28.80 13.43
C GLN A 37 -21.64 -28.25 12.14
N ALA A 38 -22.42 -27.56 11.32
CA ALA A 38 -21.87 -26.87 10.16
C ALA A 38 -20.73 -25.95 10.64
N LEU A 39 -19.52 -26.17 10.12
CA LEU A 39 -18.29 -25.51 10.59
C LEU A 39 -18.33 -23.99 10.34
N ASP A 40 -19.08 -23.54 9.35
CA ASP A 40 -19.30 -22.13 9.05
C ASP A 40 -20.78 -21.90 8.74
N TYR A 41 -21.28 -20.71 9.07
CA TYR A 41 -22.67 -20.36 8.78
C TYR A 41 -22.83 -19.96 7.30
N ILE A 42 -23.78 -20.60 6.62
CA ILE A 42 -24.14 -20.31 5.23
C ILE A 42 -25.63 -19.94 5.20
N GLY A 43 -25.94 -18.65 5.15
CA GLY A 43 -27.31 -18.14 5.13
C GLY A 43 -27.39 -16.62 5.36
N PRO A 44 -28.57 -16.02 5.21
CA PRO A 44 -28.78 -14.62 5.61
C PRO A 44 -28.72 -14.50 7.14
N PRO A 45 -28.23 -13.38 7.68
CA PRO A 45 -28.22 -13.16 9.14
C PRO A 45 -29.65 -13.21 9.73
N PRO A 46 -29.81 -13.62 11.00
CA PRO A 46 -31.09 -13.58 11.73
C PRO A 46 -31.75 -12.22 11.65
N ALA A 47 -33.09 -12.16 11.63
CA ALA A 47 -33.82 -10.91 11.45
C ALA A 47 -33.59 -9.86 12.56
N ASP A 48 -33.10 -10.28 13.73
CA ASP A 48 -32.72 -9.44 14.87
C ASP A 48 -31.22 -9.05 14.89
N ASP A 49 -30.43 -9.53 13.92
CA ASP A 49 -29.04 -9.14 13.75
C ASP A 49 -28.94 -7.71 13.19
N LEU A 50 -27.98 -6.92 13.69
CA LEU A 50 -27.78 -5.53 13.25
C LEU A 50 -27.43 -5.39 11.76
N SER A 51 -26.83 -6.43 11.18
CA SER A 51 -26.49 -6.51 9.76
C SER A 51 -27.61 -7.10 8.91
N ALA A 52 -28.73 -7.51 9.53
CA ALA A 52 -29.86 -8.04 8.79
C ALA A 52 -30.43 -6.97 7.86
N PHE A 53 -30.49 -7.32 6.58
CA PHE A 53 -31.09 -6.46 5.59
C PHE A 53 -32.60 -6.33 5.86
N THR A 54 -33.00 -5.14 6.32
CA THR A 54 -34.39 -4.83 6.74
C THR A 54 -35.11 -3.88 5.78
N GLY A 55 -34.42 -3.37 4.76
CA GLY A 55 -34.96 -2.47 3.73
C GLY A 55 -35.35 -3.19 2.44
N PRO A 56 -36.03 -2.55 1.48
CA PRO A 56 -36.41 -3.21 0.23
C PRO A 56 -35.22 -3.31 -0.73
N ILE A 57 -35.25 -4.37 -1.54
CA ILE A 57 -34.37 -4.59 -2.68
C ILE A 57 -34.35 -3.32 -3.55
N VAL A 58 -33.16 -2.88 -3.98
CA VAL A 58 -33.02 -1.78 -4.94
C VAL A 58 -33.86 -2.12 -6.18
N SER A 59 -34.91 -1.34 -6.41
CA SER A 59 -35.79 -1.43 -7.59
C SER A 59 -35.73 -0.13 -8.38
N GLU A 60 -36.05 -0.17 -9.67
CA GLU A 60 -36.12 1.03 -10.52
C GLU A 60 -37.03 2.13 -9.91
N GLU A 61 -38.13 1.74 -9.25
CA GLU A 61 -39.04 2.67 -8.54
C GLU A 61 -38.41 3.44 -7.37
N ARG A 62 -37.29 2.95 -6.80
CA ARG A 62 -36.59 3.63 -5.70
C ARG A 62 -35.37 4.43 -6.14
N SER A 63 -34.87 4.22 -7.36
CA SER A 63 -33.83 5.07 -7.94
C SER A 63 -34.30 6.52 -8.05
N ASP A 64 -35.57 6.76 -8.36
CA ASP A 64 -36.16 8.10 -8.40
C ASP A 64 -36.12 8.81 -7.03
N GLY A 65 -36.28 8.05 -5.93
CA GLY A 65 -36.20 8.59 -4.56
C GLY A 65 -34.78 8.82 -4.05
N LEU A 66 -33.76 8.24 -4.71
CA LEU A 66 -32.34 8.52 -4.41
C LEU A 66 -31.88 9.85 -5.02
N VAL A 67 -32.56 10.36 -6.05
CA VAL A 67 -32.24 11.65 -6.67
C VAL A 67 -32.49 12.81 -5.69
N ASP A 68 -33.52 12.69 -4.85
CA ASP A 68 -33.88 13.68 -3.82
C ASP A 68 -33.30 13.32 -2.44
N ALA A 69 -32.55 12.22 -2.32
CA ALA A 69 -31.89 11.88 -1.07
C ALA A 69 -30.80 12.91 -0.78
N ILE A 70 -30.64 13.24 0.51
CA ILE A 70 -29.49 14.01 0.96
C ILE A 70 -28.23 13.26 0.47
N PRO A 71 -27.34 13.91 -0.30
CA PRO A 71 -26.06 13.35 -0.69
C PRO A 71 -25.41 12.60 0.47
N ALA A 72 -24.85 11.43 0.17
CA ALA A 72 -24.07 10.71 1.17
C ALA A 72 -23.01 11.67 1.74
N MET A 73 -22.86 11.66 3.06
CA MET A 73 -21.95 12.53 3.82
C MET A 73 -22.33 14.02 3.98
N GLU A 74 -23.39 14.53 3.34
CA GLU A 74 -23.86 15.90 3.62
C GLU A 74 -24.32 16.00 5.08
N GLY A 75 -23.64 16.87 5.83
CA GLY A 75 -23.80 16.97 7.27
C GLY A 75 -23.32 15.76 8.10
N ALA A 76 -22.65 14.76 7.52
CA ALA A 76 -22.19 13.60 8.28
C ALA A 76 -20.96 13.87 9.16
N LEU A 77 -20.22 14.95 8.87
CA LEU A 77 -19.04 15.34 9.66
C LEU A 77 -19.45 16.34 10.72
N GLU A 78 -19.57 15.86 11.95
CA GLU A 78 -19.80 16.71 13.09
C GLU A 78 -18.48 17.33 13.58
N ILE A 79 -18.51 18.63 13.74
CA ILE A 79 -17.45 19.45 14.34
C ILE A 79 -17.96 20.02 15.67
N GLN A 80 -17.16 20.85 16.33
CA GLN A 80 -17.53 21.50 17.61
C GLN A 80 -18.90 22.21 17.57
N ASN A 81 -19.57 22.28 18.73
CA ASN A 81 -20.85 22.95 18.95
C ASN A 81 -22.04 22.38 18.17
N HIS A 82 -22.12 21.05 17.98
CA HIS A 82 -23.19 20.38 17.21
C HIS A 82 -23.36 20.92 15.78
N LYS A 83 -22.27 21.46 15.22
CA LYS A 83 -22.26 21.91 13.84
C LYS A 83 -21.87 20.75 12.97
N HIS A 84 -22.50 20.69 11.81
CA HIS A 84 -22.08 19.82 10.75
C HIS A 84 -21.27 20.64 9.74
N GLY A 85 -20.13 20.11 9.29
CA GLY A 85 -19.30 20.72 8.26
C GLY A 85 -19.37 19.92 6.98
N ASP A 86 -19.46 20.61 5.83
CA ASP A 86 -19.25 19.95 4.55
C ASP A 86 -17.74 19.87 4.26
N PRO A 87 -17.21 18.67 3.97
CA PRO A 87 -15.78 18.48 3.79
C PRO A 87 -15.20 19.18 2.55
N GLY A 88 -16.01 19.79 1.69
CA GLY A 88 -15.55 20.54 0.51
C GLY A 88 -15.45 22.05 0.70
N LEU A 89 -16.23 22.66 1.61
CA LEU A 89 -16.36 24.12 1.69
C LEU A 89 -15.28 24.80 2.53
N ASN A 90 -14.76 24.12 3.55
CA ASN A 90 -13.73 24.66 4.46
C ASN A 90 -12.36 23.99 4.32
N ASN A 91 -12.26 22.91 3.53
CA ASN A 91 -11.02 22.16 3.37
C ASN A 91 -10.27 22.56 2.09
N SER A 92 -10.84 23.28 1.12
CA SER A 92 -9.95 23.83 0.08
C SER A 92 -9.00 24.85 0.72
N LEU A 93 -7.70 24.75 0.47
CA LEU A 93 -6.84 25.94 0.55
C LEU A 93 -7.56 27.03 -0.24
N THR A 94 -8.04 28.05 0.46
CA THR A 94 -8.93 29.07 -0.12
C THR A 94 -8.31 29.64 -1.39
N ASN A 95 -9.13 29.82 -2.44
CA ASN A 95 -8.76 30.52 -3.68
C ASN A 95 -7.83 31.70 -3.37
N GLY A 96 -6.59 31.63 -3.84
CA GLY A 96 -5.61 32.72 -3.76
C GLY A 96 -4.31 32.48 -2.99
N ILE A 97 -4.10 31.31 -2.34
CA ILE A 97 -2.81 31.00 -1.69
C ILE A 97 -1.82 30.31 -2.65
N GLN A 98 -2.33 29.54 -3.62
CA GLN A 98 -1.67 29.35 -4.90
C GLN A 98 -2.57 29.99 -5.95
N ALA A 99 -1.96 30.66 -6.92
CA ALA A 99 -2.69 31.36 -7.95
C ALA A 99 -3.37 30.35 -8.87
N GLU A 100 -4.56 29.93 -8.48
CA GLU A 100 -5.45 29.15 -9.33
C GLU A 100 -5.76 29.96 -10.59
N GLY A 101 -5.64 29.30 -11.73
CA GLY A 101 -6.33 29.72 -12.94
C GLY A 101 -5.71 30.88 -13.72
N ILE A 102 -4.48 30.73 -14.20
CA ILE A 102 -4.01 31.56 -15.35
C ILE A 102 -3.80 30.75 -16.63
N GLY A 103 -4.00 29.43 -16.62
CA GLY A 103 -3.95 28.61 -17.85
C GLY A 103 -2.62 28.75 -18.58
N GLY A 104 -1.62 27.97 -18.16
CA GLY A 104 -0.50 27.64 -19.03
C GLY A 104 -0.97 26.86 -20.27
N GLN A 105 -0.05 26.53 -21.18
CA GLN A 105 -0.39 25.53 -22.22
C GLN A 105 -0.62 24.14 -21.60
N TYR A 106 0.04 23.86 -20.48
CA TYR A 106 -0.15 22.66 -19.65
C TYR A 106 -0.80 23.05 -18.33
N ASP A 107 -1.87 22.36 -17.98
CA ASP A 107 -2.57 22.43 -16.70
C ASP A 107 -2.08 21.30 -15.80
N VAL A 108 -0.79 21.37 -15.51
CA VAL A 108 0.00 20.42 -14.69
C VAL A 108 0.89 21.28 -13.80
N PRO A 109 0.82 21.19 -12.45
CA PRO A 109 -0.15 20.40 -11.72
C PRO A 109 -1.55 21.03 -11.87
N THR A 110 -2.59 20.21 -11.96
CA THR A 110 -3.88 20.69 -12.45
C THR A 110 -4.54 21.71 -11.53
N GLY A 111 -4.81 22.89 -12.06
CA GLY A 111 -5.35 24.06 -11.37
C GLY A 111 -4.36 24.73 -10.41
N GLY A 112 -3.07 24.43 -10.48
CA GLY A 112 -2.04 24.91 -9.55
C GLY A 112 -0.86 25.62 -10.23
N ALA A 113 -0.06 26.29 -9.42
CA ALA A 113 1.27 26.75 -9.84
C ALA A 113 2.25 25.57 -9.87
N ALA A 114 3.29 25.69 -10.69
CA ALA A 114 4.38 24.73 -10.71
C ALA A 114 5.04 24.58 -9.33
N SER A 115 5.33 23.34 -8.95
CA SER A 115 5.91 22.98 -7.66
C SER A 115 7.29 23.61 -7.44
N PRO A 116 7.54 24.28 -6.30
CA PRO A 116 8.86 24.80 -6.00
C PRO A 116 9.83 23.66 -5.67
N MET A 117 10.94 23.59 -6.42
CA MET A 117 11.94 22.52 -6.23
C MET A 117 13.09 22.89 -5.29
N PHE A 118 13.11 24.10 -4.71
CA PHE A 118 14.12 24.55 -3.73
C PHE A 118 15.58 24.35 -4.16
N GLY A 119 15.86 24.38 -5.47
CA GLY A 119 17.20 24.16 -6.02
C GLY A 119 17.68 22.70 -6.01
N VAL A 120 16.78 21.75 -5.76
CA VAL A 120 17.08 20.32 -5.83
C VAL A 120 17.50 19.93 -7.25
N LEU A 121 18.55 19.11 -7.32
CA LEU A 121 19.03 18.53 -8.57
C LEU A 121 18.50 17.09 -8.70
N PRO A 122 18.15 16.65 -9.91
CA PRO A 122 17.76 15.27 -10.15
C PRO A 122 18.96 14.34 -9.92
N PHE A 123 18.69 13.10 -9.51
CA PHE A 123 19.70 12.03 -9.36
C PHE A 123 20.79 12.35 -8.33
N THR A 124 20.44 13.08 -7.26
CA THR A 124 21.37 13.41 -6.15
C THR A 124 21.05 12.75 -4.82
N GLN A 125 20.07 11.85 -4.79
CA GLN A 125 19.72 11.07 -3.60
C GLN A 125 19.68 9.58 -3.89
N PRO A 126 20.00 8.72 -2.90
CA PRO A 126 19.86 7.29 -3.04
C PRO A 126 18.38 6.88 -3.09
N PHE A 127 18.11 5.77 -3.76
CA PHE A 127 16.82 5.10 -3.76
C PHE A 127 16.62 4.33 -2.46
N LEU A 128 15.54 4.63 -1.74
CA LEU A 128 15.16 3.89 -0.54
C LEU A 128 14.35 2.64 -0.92
N ARG A 129 14.87 1.47 -0.54
CA ARG A 129 14.13 0.21 -0.59
C ARG A 129 12.94 0.26 0.37
N PHE A 130 11.87 -0.44 0.01
CA PHE A 130 10.73 -0.61 0.90
C PHE A 130 11.12 -1.21 2.25
N GLU A 131 10.48 -0.74 3.32
CA GLU A 131 10.59 -1.29 4.66
C GLU A 131 9.50 -2.34 4.89
N GLU A 132 9.89 -3.53 5.36
CA GLU A 132 8.93 -4.61 5.59
C GLU A 132 8.05 -4.37 6.81
N PHE A 133 6.77 -4.73 6.73
CA PHE A 133 5.90 -4.77 7.94
C PHE A 133 6.35 -5.85 8.93
N GLY A 134 6.84 -6.98 8.40
CA GLY A 134 7.20 -8.18 9.14
C GLY A 134 6.01 -8.87 9.81
N PRO A 135 5.26 -9.70 9.07
CA PRO A 135 4.20 -10.53 9.65
C PRO A 135 4.73 -11.41 10.77
N GLN A 136 3.90 -11.59 11.79
CA GLN A 136 4.23 -12.43 12.93
C GLN A 136 3.24 -13.57 13.02
N LYS A 137 3.69 -14.72 13.53
CA LYS A 137 2.81 -15.85 13.81
C LYS A 137 1.71 -15.43 14.79
N LEU A 138 0.46 -15.72 14.46
CA LEU A 138 -0.66 -15.52 15.36
C LEU A 138 -0.70 -16.67 16.38
N ASP A 139 0.01 -16.51 17.49
CA ASP A 139 0.14 -17.53 18.52
C ASP A 139 -0.72 -17.19 19.75
N PRO A 140 -1.80 -17.95 20.04
CA PRO A 140 -2.67 -17.69 21.19
C PRO A 140 -1.98 -17.92 22.55
N THR A 141 -0.79 -18.52 22.58
CA THR A 141 -0.02 -18.71 23.82
C THR A 141 0.84 -17.50 24.17
N VAL A 142 1.07 -16.59 23.21
CA VAL A 142 1.81 -15.34 23.44
C VAL A 142 0.91 -14.36 24.18
N SER A 143 1.31 -13.97 25.39
CA SER A 143 0.62 -12.91 26.13
C SER A 143 0.82 -11.58 25.40
N ALA A 144 -0.25 -11.05 24.82
CA ALA A 144 -0.21 -9.78 24.13
C ALA A 144 0.03 -8.61 25.11
N GLY A 145 0.73 -7.58 24.64
CA GLY A 145 0.84 -6.32 25.36
C GLY A 145 -0.53 -5.66 25.56
N THR A 146 -0.70 -5.01 26.72
CA THR A 146 -1.99 -4.41 27.14
C THR A 146 -1.95 -2.89 27.18
N VAL A 147 -0.87 -2.26 26.70
CA VAL A 147 -0.80 -0.80 26.58
C VAL A 147 -1.84 -0.39 25.52
N PRO A 148 -2.81 0.47 25.88
CA PRO A 148 -3.84 0.89 24.95
C PRO A 148 -3.25 1.73 23.82
N PHE A 149 -4.01 1.85 22.73
CA PHE A 149 -3.64 2.71 21.61
C PHE A 149 -3.49 4.16 22.10
N PRO A 150 -2.31 4.79 21.92
CA PRO A 150 -1.98 6.04 22.59
C PRO A 150 -2.81 7.21 22.07
N LEU A 151 -3.17 8.12 22.98
CA LEU A 151 -3.90 9.35 22.65
C LEU A 151 -3.01 10.33 21.88
N PRO A 152 -3.60 11.19 21.03
CA PRO A 152 -2.86 12.27 20.41
C PRO A 152 -2.46 13.32 21.46
N THR A 153 -1.27 13.90 21.29
CA THR A 153 -0.71 14.90 22.21
C THR A 153 -0.20 16.11 21.45
N THR A 154 -0.09 17.27 22.10
CA THR A 154 0.62 18.40 21.52
C THR A 154 2.12 18.11 21.48
N GLY A 155 2.80 18.54 20.42
CA GLY A 155 4.23 18.33 20.24
C GLY A 155 4.82 19.28 19.19
N PRO A 156 6.14 19.25 18.98
CA PRO A 156 6.77 20.14 18.01
C PRO A 156 6.38 19.78 16.56
N ALA A 157 6.10 20.80 15.76
CA ALA A 157 6.02 20.67 14.31
C ALA A 157 7.39 20.24 13.74
N PRO A 158 7.45 19.53 12.60
CA PRO A 158 6.33 19.17 11.71
C PRO A 158 5.57 17.89 12.10
N TYR A 159 6.06 17.14 13.09
CA TYR A 159 5.56 15.78 13.39
C TYR A 159 4.31 15.75 14.29
N GLN A 160 4.03 16.83 15.01
CA GLN A 160 2.85 17.01 15.85
C GLN A 160 2.39 18.47 15.81
N ASP A 161 1.16 18.73 16.25
CA ASP A 161 0.65 20.09 16.39
C ASP A 161 1.10 20.71 17.74
N PRO A 162 1.75 21.90 17.73
CA PRO A 162 2.23 22.54 18.97
C PRO A 162 1.15 23.10 19.88
N ILE A 163 -0.08 23.25 19.39
CA ILE A 163 -1.15 24.01 20.02
C ILE A 163 -2.33 23.10 20.40
N SER A 164 -2.73 22.19 19.52
CA SER A 164 -3.96 21.41 19.68
C SER A 164 -3.69 19.91 19.60
N SER A 165 -3.96 19.18 20.69
CA SER A 165 -3.88 17.72 20.71
C SER A 165 -4.92 17.06 19.81
N THR A 166 -6.08 17.69 19.54
CA THR A 166 -7.10 17.11 18.64
C THR A 166 -6.71 17.24 17.18
N ALA A 167 -5.90 18.25 16.83
CA ALA A 167 -5.33 18.43 15.50
C ALA A 167 -3.96 17.73 15.33
N SER A 168 -3.54 16.92 16.31
CA SER A 168 -2.23 16.28 16.36
C SER A 168 -2.34 14.75 16.23
N ALA A 169 -1.20 14.08 16.22
CA ALA A 169 -1.06 12.63 16.32
C ALA A 169 -0.44 12.21 17.67
N PRO A 170 -0.47 10.91 18.03
CA PRO A 170 0.31 10.40 19.15
C PRO A 170 1.81 10.64 18.99
N GLU A 171 2.53 10.77 20.11
CA GLU A 171 3.98 10.98 20.08
C GLU A 171 4.70 9.74 19.52
N THR A 172 5.71 9.98 18.66
CA THR A 172 6.50 8.98 17.92
C THR A 172 6.98 7.81 18.79
N THR A 173 7.68 8.07 19.90
CA THR A 173 8.27 7.01 20.74
C THR A 173 7.21 6.20 21.48
N VAL A 174 6.10 6.84 21.90
CA VAL A 174 4.96 6.14 22.50
C VAL A 174 4.26 5.26 21.47
N LEU A 175 4.11 5.74 20.24
CA LEU A 175 3.50 5.00 19.14
C LEU A 175 4.34 3.78 18.74
N ASP A 176 5.66 3.97 18.66
CA ASP A 176 6.63 2.89 18.43
C ASP A 176 6.59 1.85 19.56
N SER A 177 6.50 2.30 20.81
CA SER A 177 6.36 1.40 21.96
C SER A 177 5.07 0.59 21.91
N PHE A 178 3.97 1.19 21.43
CA PHE A 178 2.68 0.51 21.23
C PHE A 178 2.76 -0.56 20.13
N LEU A 179 3.35 -0.22 18.97
CA LEU A 179 3.52 -1.14 17.85
C LEU A 179 4.48 -2.29 18.18
N ALA A 180 5.54 -2.03 18.95
CA ALA A 180 6.54 -3.02 19.35
C ALA A 180 6.03 -4.06 20.38
N GLN A 181 4.81 -3.88 20.93
CA GLN A 181 4.24 -4.85 21.86
C GLN A 181 4.11 -6.23 21.18
N ALA A 182 4.56 -7.28 21.87
CA ALA A 182 4.37 -8.65 21.42
C ALA A 182 2.88 -9.02 21.37
N GLY A 183 2.53 -9.89 20.43
CA GLY A 183 1.16 -10.35 20.24
C GLY A 183 0.19 -9.26 19.77
N ILE A 184 -1.08 -9.65 19.73
CA ILE A 184 -2.19 -8.81 19.30
C ILE A 184 -3.27 -8.81 20.38
N PHE A 185 -3.68 -7.62 20.81
CA PHE A 185 -4.71 -7.42 21.82
C PHE A 185 -5.75 -6.40 21.35
N PRO A 186 -7.06 -6.68 21.52
CA PRO A 186 -7.65 -7.97 21.86
C PRO A 186 -7.33 -9.05 20.82
N TYR A 187 -7.42 -10.33 21.17
CA TYR A 187 -7.15 -11.39 20.20
C TYR A 187 -8.23 -11.37 19.09
N PRO A 188 -7.89 -11.52 17.80
CA PRO A 188 -8.86 -11.46 16.70
C PRO A 188 -10.00 -12.49 16.85
N THR A 189 -11.21 -12.09 16.48
CA THR A 189 -12.42 -12.91 16.55
C THR A 189 -13.19 -12.86 15.24
N GLU A 190 -14.02 -13.87 14.99
CA GLU A 190 -14.92 -13.93 13.84
C GLU A 190 -15.79 -12.67 13.73
N PHE A 191 -16.43 -12.29 14.84
CA PHE A 191 -17.26 -11.10 14.95
C PHE A 191 -16.42 -9.87 15.33
N SER A 192 -16.87 -8.71 14.86
CA SER A 192 -16.27 -7.42 15.23
C SER A 192 -16.37 -7.18 16.74
N ASN A 193 -15.30 -6.66 17.33
CA ASN A 193 -15.26 -6.24 18.73
C ASN A 193 -16.06 -4.96 18.94
N THR A 194 -17.35 -5.17 19.18
CA THR A 194 -18.31 -4.13 19.53
C THR A 194 -18.47 -3.95 21.04
N ILE A 195 -17.65 -4.62 21.87
CA ILE A 195 -17.79 -4.57 23.34
C ILE A 195 -16.78 -3.58 23.93
N ASP A 196 -15.51 -3.70 23.55
CA ASP A 196 -14.48 -2.80 24.03
C ASP A 196 -14.64 -1.42 23.39
N ILE A 197 -14.32 -0.39 24.16
CA ILE A 197 -14.54 1.01 23.77
C ILE A 197 -13.27 1.60 23.18
N ASN A 198 -13.42 2.42 22.14
CA ASN A 198 -12.34 3.20 21.56
C ASN A 198 -11.61 3.99 22.68
N PRO A 199 -10.29 3.80 22.87
CA PRO A 199 -9.54 4.47 23.94
C PRO A 199 -9.53 6.00 23.80
N TRP A 200 -9.88 6.53 22.63
CA TRP A 200 -9.96 7.96 22.36
C TRP A 200 -11.34 8.55 22.64
N THR A 201 -12.32 7.76 23.08
CA THR A 201 -13.72 8.19 23.31
C THR A 201 -13.81 9.50 24.10
N THR A 202 -13.17 9.62 25.27
CA THR A 202 -13.23 10.86 26.07
C THR A 202 -12.68 12.07 25.32
N ALA A 203 -11.61 11.90 24.55
CA ALA A 203 -11.01 13.00 23.77
C ALA A 203 -11.91 13.40 22.60
N ILE A 204 -12.53 12.42 21.93
CA ILE A 204 -13.48 12.65 20.84
C ILE A 204 -14.75 13.33 21.37
N GLU A 205 -15.34 12.85 22.46
CA GLU A 205 -16.50 13.49 23.11
C GLU A 205 -16.20 14.92 23.54
N GLY A 206 -14.98 15.16 24.05
CA GLY A 206 -14.50 16.50 24.38
C GLY A 206 -14.40 17.42 23.17
N PHE A 207 -13.98 16.90 22.01
CA PHE A 207 -13.92 17.65 20.75
C PHE A 207 -15.32 17.90 20.17
N LEU A 208 -16.21 16.91 20.18
CA LEU A 208 -17.56 17.02 19.63
C LEU A 208 -18.53 17.77 20.56
N GLU A 209 -18.16 17.95 21.83
CA GLU A 209 -19.00 18.51 22.89
C GLU A 209 -20.29 17.70 23.14
N ARG A 210 -20.25 16.39 22.87
CA ARG A 210 -21.34 15.45 23.13
C ARG A 210 -20.84 14.06 23.48
N ALA A 211 -21.71 13.27 24.11
CA ALA A 211 -21.46 11.87 24.32
C ALA A 211 -21.58 11.08 23.00
N LEU A 212 -20.78 10.03 22.86
CA LEU A 212 -20.91 9.03 21.81
C LEU A 212 -21.89 7.94 22.27
N ASP A 213 -22.79 7.51 21.38
CA ASP A 213 -23.67 6.39 21.64
C ASP A 213 -22.94 5.07 21.38
N HIS A 214 -22.03 4.74 22.31
CA HIS A 214 -21.16 3.55 22.27
C HIS A 214 -20.20 3.52 21.09
N ALA A 215 -18.96 3.99 21.30
CA ALA A 215 -17.90 3.99 20.29
C ALA A 215 -17.03 2.71 20.40
N PRO A 216 -17.24 1.69 19.55
CA PRO A 216 -16.48 0.45 19.64
C PRO A 216 -15.00 0.67 19.29
N MET A 217 -14.13 -0.17 19.83
CA MET A 217 -12.70 -0.13 19.55
C MET A 217 -12.37 -0.65 18.15
N GLU A 218 -13.13 -1.62 17.65
CA GLU A 218 -13.07 -2.09 16.26
C GLU A 218 -14.08 -1.32 15.40
N GLY A 219 -13.62 -0.77 14.28
CA GLY A 219 -14.44 0.00 13.34
C GLY A 219 -15.16 -0.84 12.28
N ARG A 220 -14.89 -2.14 12.21
CA ARG A 220 -15.67 -3.06 11.36
C ARG A 220 -17.12 -3.08 11.84
N PRO A 221 -18.11 -2.93 10.94
CA PRO A 221 -19.50 -2.98 11.35
C PRO A 221 -19.84 -4.28 12.10
N GLY A 222 -20.75 -4.19 13.06
CA GLY A 222 -21.18 -5.33 13.87
C GLY A 222 -22.18 -6.24 13.14
N GLY A 223 -22.43 -7.40 13.74
CA GLY A 223 -23.41 -8.37 13.25
C GLY A 223 -22.81 -9.44 12.33
N GLN A 224 -23.60 -10.48 12.07
CA GLN A 224 -23.17 -11.67 11.34
C GLN A 224 -22.84 -11.42 9.86
N GLY A 225 -23.52 -10.49 9.20
CA GLY A 225 -23.24 -10.11 7.81
C GLY A 225 -21.89 -9.43 7.60
N TRP A 226 -21.25 -8.96 8.68
CA TRP A 226 -19.90 -8.40 8.70
C TRP A 226 -18.90 -9.28 9.45
N ALA A 227 -19.33 -10.44 9.93
CA ALA A 227 -18.43 -11.43 10.52
C ALA A 227 -17.47 -11.98 9.46
N HIS A 228 -16.30 -12.43 9.90
CA HIS A 228 -15.32 -13.00 8.98
C HIS A 228 -15.86 -14.29 8.35
N GLN A 229 -16.08 -14.28 7.03
CA GLN A 229 -16.68 -15.40 6.31
C GLN A 229 -15.77 -16.64 6.29
N ARG A 230 -16.30 -17.84 6.52
CA ARG A 230 -15.47 -19.07 6.59
C ARG A 230 -14.34 -18.94 7.63
N TRP A 231 -14.64 -18.38 8.80
CA TRP A 231 -13.65 -18.10 9.85
C TRP A 231 -12.91 -19.36 10.30
N ASN A 232 -13.60 -20.48 10.47
CA ASN A 232 -12.98 -21.70 10.96
C ASN A 232 -12.10 -22.36 9.89
N GLU A 233 -12.52 -22.29 8.63
CA GLU A 233 -11.75 -22.84 7.51
C GLU A 233 -10.51 -22.01 7.18
N PHE A 234 -10.62 -20.68 7.22
CA PHE A 234 -9.52 -19.75 6.96
C PHE A 234 -9.11 -19.00 8.22
N PHE A 235 -8.96 -19.75 9.31
CA PHE A 235 -8.53 -19.19 10.57
C PHE A 235 -7.13 -18.57 10.40
N PRO A 236 -6.92 -17.31 10.85
CA PRO A 236 -5.64 -16.63 10.67
C PRO A 236 -4.50 -17.36 11.37
N GLN A 237 -3.41 -17.55 10.64
CA GLN A 237 -2.15 -18.16 11.12
C GLN A 237 -1.07 -17.11 11.37
N ALA A 238 -1.19 -15.94 10.74
CA ALA A 238 -0.31 -14.79 10.91
C ALA A 238 -1.10 -13.51 11.17
N TYR A 239 -0.42 -12.49 11.70
CA TYR A 239 -0.96 -11.16 11.86
C TYR A 239 0.07 -10.08 11.52
N VAL A 240 -0.44 -8.93 11.09
CA VAL A 240 0.31 -7.69 10.95
C VAL A 240 -0.38 -6.63 11.80
N LYS A 241 0.40 -5.93 12.62
CA LYS A 241 -0.05 -4.78 13.39
C LYS A 241 0.61 -3.51 12.84
N THR A 242 -0.21 -2.57 12.39
CA THR A 242 0.24 -1.30 11.81
C THR A 242 -0.80 -0.21 12.03
N LEU A 243 -0.50 1.01 11.58
CA LEU A 243 -1.38 2.15 11.67
C LEU A 243 -1.29 3.03 10.43
N GLN A 244 -2.34 3.76 10.15
CA GLN A 244 -2.28 4.95 9.33
C GLN A 244 -1.90 6.12 10.24
N GLY A 245 -0.81 6.81 9.91
CA GLY A 245 -0.30 7.91 10.72
C GLY A 245 0.10 9.11 9.86
N GLY A 246 0.08 10.27 10.48
CA GLY A 246 0.74 11.45 9.92
C GLY A 246 2.26 11.26 9.86
N ALA A 247 2.89 11.92 8.90
CA ALA A 247 4.34 11.93 8.71
C ALA A 247 5.10 12.18 10.02
N ARG A 248 5.99 11.25 10.36
CA ARG A 248 6.88 11.29 11.51
C ARG A 248 8.24 10.67 11.15
N ILE A 249 9.24 10.98 11.95
CA ILE A 249 10.56 10.34 11.84
C ILE A 249 10.45 8.84 12.10
N ASN A 250 11.18 8.02 11.32
CA ASN A 250 11.19 6.58 11.52
C ASN A 250 11.99 6.20 12.79
N GLY A 251 11.33 5.56 13.76
CA GLY A 251 11.98 5.08 14.98
C GLY A 251 12.78 3.79 14.82
N GLY A 252 12.66 3.11 13.68
CA GLY A 252 13.36 1.86 13.35
C GLY A 252 12.68 0.61 13.89
N ILE A 253 11.42 0.66 14.31
CA ILE A 253 10.70 -0.48 14.92
C ILE A 253 10.63 -1.71 14.00
N ARG A 254 10.64 -1.49 12.68
CA ARG A 254 10.55 -2.57 11.70
C ARG A 254 11.90 -3.20 11.39
N ASN A 255 13.03 -2.61 11.81
CA ASN A 255 14.35 -3.14 11.50
C ASN A 255 14.53 -4.59 11.93
N GLU A 256 14.03 -4.94 13.12
CA GLU A 256 14.09 -6.31 13.67
C GLU A 256 13.02 -7.23 13.07
N LEU A 257 12.02 -6.67 12.41
CA LEU A 257 10.92 -7.40 11.77
C LEU A 257 11.15 -7.62 10.27
N GLN A 258 12.17 -7.01 9.67
CA GLN A 258 12.56 -7.32 8.30
C GLN A 258 13.21 -8.69 8.23
N MET A 259 12.89 -9.47 7.21
CA MET A 259 13.37 -10.84 7.07
C MET A 259 14.90 -10.93 7.00
N HIS A 260 15.53 -9.98 6.30
CA HIS A 260 16.99 -9.91 6.19
C HIS A 260 17.66 -9.29 7.43
N THR A 261 16.91 -8.66 8.34
CA THR A 261 17.39 -7.97 9.56
C THR A 261 18.57 -6.99 9.36
N TYR A 262 18.76 -6.52 8.13
CA TYR A 262 19.95 -5.79 7.65
C TYR A 262 21.29 -6.52 7.87
N ARG A 263 21.29 -7.86 7.73
CA ARG A 263 22.46 -8.72 7.96
C ARG A 263 22.78 -9.65 6.81
N GLU A 264 21.79 -9.99 6.01
CA GLU A 264 21.90 -10.97 4.94
C GLU A 264 21.89 -10.29 3.56
N GLY A 265 22.61 -10.90 2.61
CA GLY A 265 22.58 -10.48 1.20
C GLY A 265 23.02 -9.04 0.94
N GLU A 266 22.42 -8.40 -0.06
CA GLU A 266 22.67 -7.00 -0.44
C GLU A 266 22.14 -6.01 0.60
N PHE A 267 21.35 -6.46 1.58
CA PHE A 267 20.93 -5.66 2.73
C PHE A 267 21.86 -5.82 3.94
N GLY A 268 22.87 -6.69 3.89
CA GLY A 268 23.87 -6.90 4.94
C GLY A 268 25.15 -6.06 4.74
N PRO A 269 26.04 -5.95 5.75
CA PRO A 269 27.25 -5.14 5.65
C PRO A 269 28.08 -5.41 4.38
N GLY A 270 28.31 -4.38 3.57
CA GLY A 270 29.03 -4.46 2.29
C GLY A 270 28.14 -4.73 1.06
N GLY A 271 26.84 -4.96 1.26
CA GLY A 271 25.84 -5.01 0.20
C GLY A 271 25.40 -3.64 -0.29
N LEU A 272 24.80 -3.59 -1.49
CA LEU A 272 24.34 -2.37 -2.18
C LEU A 272 23.28 -1.58 -1.41
N TYR A 273 22.42 -2.28 -0.67
CA TYR A 273 21.25 -1.72 0.01
C TYR A 273 21.40 -1.72 1.52
N TYR A 274 22.62 -1.95 2.01
CA TYR A 274 22.93 -1.90 3.42
C TYR A 274 22.79 -0.47 3.94
N LEU A 275 21.86 -0.30 4.87
CA LEU A 275 21.70 0.93 5.64
C LEU A 275 22.15 0.65 7.07
N GLU A 276 23.27 1.25 7.48
CA GLU A 276 23.78 1.09 8.85
C GLU A 276 22.75 1.61 9.87
N GLY A 277 22.33 0.74 10.79
CA GLY A 277 21.25 1.06 11.74
C GLY A 277 19.83 0.94 11.18
N GLY A 278 19.68 0.45 9.95
CA GLY A 278 18.40 0.30 9.26
C GLY A 278 17.71 1.65 9.02
N THR A 279 16.39 1.67 8.99
CA THR A 279 15.58 2.85 8.63
C THR A 279 15.48 3.92 9.71
N LYS A 280 16.04 3.66 10.89
CA LYS A 280 15.94 4.56 12.04
C LYS A 280 16.53 5.94 11.71
N GLY A 281 15.75 6.98 11.93
CA GLY A 281 16.14 8.37 11.71
C GLY A 281 15.85 8.89 10.31
N ILE A 282 15.31 8.07 9.39
CA ILE A 282 14.84 8.56 8.09
C ILE A 282 13.66 9.52 8.33
N GLU A 283 13.77 10.70 7.73
CA GLU A 283 12.76 11.75 7.78
C GLU A 283 11.81 11.65 6.58
N PRO A 284 10.51 11.95 6.74
CA PRO A 284 9.50 11.85 5.69
C PRO A 284 9.59 13.05 4.73
N ARG A 285 10.53 12.99 3.77
CA ARG A 285 10.72 14.01 2.74
C ARG A 285 10.98 13.35 1.38
N PHE A 286 10.53 14.00 0.30
CA PHE A 286 10.67 13.49 -1.06
C PHE A 286 12.10 13.59 -1.63
N HIS A 287 12.93 14.45 -1.04
CA HIS A 287 14.36 14.60 -1.34
C HIS A 287 15.04 15.30 -0.15
N PRO A 288 16.31 15.04 0.21
CA PRO A 288 17.02 15.75 1.28
C PRO A 288 17.01 17.28 1.19
N GLY A 289 17.00 17.81 -0.03
CA GLY A 289 16.89 19.25 -0.31
C GLY A 289 15.46 19.81 -0.35
N LEU A 290 14.43 18.97 -0.21
CA LEU A 290 13.04 19.41 -0.04
C LEU A 290 12.65 19.46 1.45
N PRO A 291 11.62 20.25 1.81
CA PRO A 291 11.10 20.31 3.18
C PRO A 291 10.61 18.95 3.70
N ILE A 292 10.76 18.74 5.01
CA ILE A 292 10.09 17.65 5.73
C ILE A 292 8.58 17.84 5.58
N GLN A 293 7.85 16.76 5.33
CA GLN A 293 6.40 16.82 5.24
C GLN A 293 5.77 16.91 6.63
N ASP A 294 4.83 17.84 6.77
CA ASP A 294 3.98 18.01 7.95
C ASP A 294 3.07 16.79 8.12
N HIS A 295 2.85 16.39 9.37
CA HIS A 295 2.02 15.23 9.70
C HIS A 295 0.57 15.34 9.20
N LYS A 296 0.08 16.56 8.92
CA LYS A 296 -1.24 16.79 8.32
C LYS A 296 -1.20 16.74 6.80
N SER A 297 -0.03 16.85 6.16
CA SER A 297 0.14 16.88 4.71
C SER A 297 0.33 15.49 4.11
N LEU A 298 1.15 14.65 4.75
CA LEU A 298 1.52 13.33 4.27
C LEU A 298 1.11 12.29 5.32
N TRP A 299 0.36 11.29 4.88
CA TRP A 299 -0.18 10.22 5.70
C TRP A 299 0.30 8.89 5.14
N THR A 300 1.24 8.21 5.80
CA THR A 300 1.73 6.89 5.36
C THR A 300 1.51 5.81 6.42
N TRP A 301 1.72 4.56 6.01
CA TRP A 301 1.76 3.41 6.91
C TRP A 301 2.86 3.56 7.97
N ASP A 302 2.48 3.39 9.23
CA ASP A 302 3.23 3.76 10.43
C ASP A 302 3.62 5.26 10.53
N GLY A 303 3.21 6.10 9.58
CA GLY A 303 3.60 7.51 9.45
C GLY A 303 5.04 7.72 8.99
N THR A 304 5.76 6.69 8.53
CA THR A 304 7.21 6.75 8.32
C THR A 304 7.63 6.42 6.89
N PHE A 305 8.84 6.86 6.53
CA PHE A 305 9.58 6.40 5.34
C PHE A 305 10.64 5.36 5.74
N PRO A 306 11.02 4.42 4.85
CA PRO A 306 10.52 4.23 3.48
C PRO A 306 9.07 3.71 3.42
N LEU A 307 8.51 3.67 2.20
CA LEU A 307 7.22 3.03 1.96
C LEU A 307 7.22 1.58 2.46
N LYS A 308 6.04 1.10 2.87
CA LYS A 308 5.91 -0.22 3.51
C LYS A 308 5.58 -1.32 2.52
N LEU A 309 6.22 -2.47 2.74
CA LEU A 309 6.02 -3.69 1.96
C LEU A 309 5.52 -4.80 2.88
N LEU A 310 4.43 -5.42 2.50
CA LEU A 310 3.98 -6.66 3.10
C LEU A 310 4.52 -7.84 2.29
N MET A 311 5.36 -8.65 2.91
CA MET A 311 5.70 -9.96 2.36
C MET A 311 4.72 -10.99 2.89
N ALA A 312 4.00 -11.67 2.02
CA ALA A 312 3.00 -12.65 2.40
C ALA A 312 3.14 -13.93 1.57
N ARG A 313 2.54 -15.02 2.03
CA ARG A 313 2.62 -16.32 1.36
C ARG A 313 1.23 -16.87 1.08
N VAL A 314 1.07 -17.48 -0.08
CA VAL A 314 -0.16 -18.22 -0.39
C VAL A 314 -0.35 -19.36 0.61
N GLY A 315 -1.59 -19.58 1.04
CA GLY A 315 -1.97 -20.63 1.98
C GLY A 315 -1.86 -20.25 3.47
N GLU A 316 -1.33 -19.08 3.83
CA GLU A 316 -1.20 -18.59 5.21
C GLU A 316 -2.21 -17.47 5.48
N PRO A 317 -3.46 -17.76 5.92
CA PRO A 317 -4.43 -16.73 6.26
C PRO A 317 -3.87 -15.74 7.28
N LEU A 318 -4.17 -14.47 7.08
CA LEU A 318 -3.52 -13.33 7.73
C LEU A 318 -4.59 -12.37 8.24
N VAL A 319 -4.41 -11.82 9.44
CA VAL A 319 -5.14 -10.62 9.90
C VAL A 319 -4.23 -9.40 9.83
N LEU A 320 -4.60 -8.41 9.02
CA LEU A 320 -4.08 -7.06 9.12
C LEU A 320 -4.93 -6.29 10.13
N ARG A 321 -4.35 -5.98 11.30
CA ARG A 321 -4.93 -5.01 12.22
C ARG A 321 -4.40 -3.61 11.90
N HIS A 322 -5.29 -2.79 11.35
CA HIS A 322 -4.99 -1.43 10.93
C HIS A 322 -5.57 -0.43 11.94
N TYR A 323 -4.70 0.25 12.71
CA TYR A 323 -5.10 1.32 13.63
C TYR A 323 -5.17 2.68 12.92
N ASN A 324 -6.09 3.55 13.33
CA ASN A 324 -6.19 4.90 12.81
C ASN A 324 -5.58 5.91 13.80
N ALA A 325 -4.35 6.37 13.52
CA ALA A 325 -3.62 7.35 14.33
C ALA A 325 -3.73 8.78 13.78
N LEU A 326 -4.64 9.04 12.85
CA LEU A 326 -4.85 10.38 12.29
C LEU A 326 -5.52 11.30 13.33
N PRO A 327 -5.46 12.63 13.13
CA PRO A 327 -6.05 13.59 14.07
C PRO A 327 -7.55 13.36 14.33
N ILE A 328 -8.00 13.72 15.54
CA ILE A 328 -9.43 13.71 15.91
C ILE A 328 -10.17 14.78 15.10
N ASP A 329 -9.56 15.95 14.93
CA ASP A 329 -10.11 17.06 14.16
C ASP A 329 -10.07 16.73 12.65
N PRO A 330 -11.23 16.55 11.98
CA PRO A 330 -11.27 16.23 10.55
C PRO A 330 -10.66 17.32 9.66
N THR A 331 -10.52 18.55 10.16
CA THR A 331 -9.93 19.68 9.43
C THR A 331 -8.40 19.75 9.53
N ALA A 332 -7.79 18.91 10.37
CA ALA A 332 -6.34 18.82 10.54
C ALA A 332 -5.68 17.97 9.43
N ASN A 333 -5.90 18.38 8.18
CA ASN A 333 -5.56 17.60 6.99
C ASN A 333 -4.86 18.45 5.89
N ARG A 334 -4.47 19.69 6.21
CA ARG A 334 -3.96 20.69 5.23
C ARG A 334 -4.87 20.84 4.01
N GLY A 335 -6.16 20.61 4.20
CA GLY A 335 -7.18 20.84 3.20
C GLY A 335 -7.48 19.67 2.24
N ILE A 336 -6.81 18.54 2.40
CA ILE A 336 -7.02 17.39 1.53
C ILE A 336 -7.07 16.10 2.35
N GLY A 337 -7.86 15.13 1.91
CA GLY A 337 -8.03 13.82 2.54
C GLY A 337 -8.94 13.86 3.76
N MET A 338 -9.36 12.68 4.20
CA MET A 338 -10.18 12.51 5.38
C MET A 338 -9.58 11.53 6.37
N HIS A 339 -9.70 11.87 7.64
CA HIS A 339 -9.16 11.09 8.75
C HIS A 339 -9.88 9.76 9.02
N THR A 340 -10.90 9.42 8.24
CA THR A 340 -11.56 8.11 8.22
C THR A 340 -11.03 7.27 7.07
N ILE A 341 -10.86 5.97 7.31
CA ILE A 341 -10.09 5.08 6.42
C ILE A 341 -10.90 3.83 6.09
N SER A 342 -10.79 3.32 4.87
CA SER A 342 -11.16 1.95 4.51
C SER A 342 -9.99 1.35 3.74
N THR A 343 -9.54 0.13 4.05
CA THR A 343 -8.35 -0.46 3.40
C THR A 343 -8.77 -1.54 2.42
N HIS A 344 -8.50 -1.29 1.14
CA HIS A 344 -8.68 -2.28 0.08
C HIS A 344 -7.36 -2.97 -0.22
N GLU A 345 -7.34 -4.30 -0.18
CA GLU A 345 -6.24 -5.10 -0.70
C GLU A 345 -6.52 -5.47 -2.15
N HIS A 346 -5.89 -4.71 -3.04
CA HIS A 346 -6.19 -4.70 -4.45
C HIS A 346 -5.68 -5.97 -5.11
N ASN A 347 -6.57 -6.60 -5.92
CA ASN A 347 -6.41 -7.92 -6.54
C ASN A 347 -6.60 -9.13 -5.61
N GLY A 348 -6.81 -8.87 -4.32
CA GLY A 348 -7.11 -9.90 -3.34
C GLY A 348 -8.41 -10.63 -3.60
N HIS A 349 -8.40 -11.96 -3.41
CA HIS A 349 -9.63 -12.74 -3.35
C HIS A 349 -10.20 -12.72 -1.92
N ASN A 350 -10.66 -11.55 -1.51
CA ASN A 350 -11.09 -11.31 -0.14
C ASN A 350 -12.62 -11.39 0.03
N PRO A 351 -13.08 -11.89 1.18
CA PRO A 351 -14.47 -11.72 1.59
C PRO A 351 -14.85 -10.24 1.71
N ALA A 352 -16.11 -9.91 1.41
CA ALA A 352 -16.59 -8.52 1.33
C ALA A 352 -16.30 -7.67 2.58
N GLU A 353 -16.34 -8.27 3.78
CA GLU A 353 -16.05 -7.60 5.05
C GLU A 353 -14.56 -7.26 5.25
N SER A 354 -13.67 -7.84 4.45
CA SER A 354 -12.22 -7.63 4.50
C SER A 354 -11.65 -7.12 3.17
N ASP A 355 -12.52 -6.81 2.21
CA ASP A 355 -12.13 -6.32 0.88
C ASP A 355 -11.91 -4.79 0.86
N GLY A 356 -12.35 -4.05 1.88
CA GLY A 356 -12.24 -2.58 1.89
C GLY A 356 -13.42 -1.87 1.24
N PHE A 357 -14.64 -2.36 1.50
CA PHE A 357 -15.86 -1.68 1.04
C PHE A 357 -15.84 -0.20 1.45
N ALA A 358 -16.13 0.68 0.48
CA ALA A 358 -15.85 2.10 0.65
C ALA A 358 -16.63 2.77 1.80
N ASN A 359 -17.81 2.25 2.13
CA ASN A 359 -18.65 2.74 3.23
C ASN A 359 -18.44 1.98 4.55
N ALA A 360 -17.50 1.03 4.61
CA ALA A 360 -17.09 0.35 5.84
C ALA A 360 -15.79 0.97 6.39
N PHE A 361 -15.79 2.28 6.59
CA PHE A 361 -14.64 3.02 7.09
C PHE A 361 -14.61 3.09 8.62
N PHE A 362 -13.41 3.32 9.19
CA PHE A 362 -13.19 3.43 10.63
C PHE A 362 -12.52 4.75 11.03
N PHE A 363 -12.78 5.16 12.27
CA PHE A 363 -12.46 6.49 12.81
C PHE A 363 -11.16 6.50 13.61
N PRO A 364 -10.58 7.70 13.87
CA PRO A 364 -9.43 7.83 14.76
C PRO A 364 -9.62 7.15 16.12
N GLY A 365 -8.57 6.50 16.60
CA GLY A 365 -8.60 5.73 17.84
C GLY A 365 -9.13 4.29 17.70
N GLN A 366 -9.77 3.95 16.58
CA GLN A 366 -10.20 2.58 16.29
C GLN A 366 -9.12 1.79 15.57
N TYR A 367 -9.29 0.47 15.56
CA TYR A 367 -8.66 -0.41 14.57
C TYR A 367 -9.71 -1.07 13.68
N TYR A 368 -9.28 -1.64 12.57
CA TYR A 368 -10.07 -2.58 11.77
C TYR A 368 -9.24 -3.84 11.53
N ASP A 369 -9.84 -5.00 11.75
CA ASP A 369 -9.24 -6.29 11.39
C ASP A 369 -9.69 -6.71 9.99
N TYR A 370 -8.77 -6.65 9.03
CA TYR A 370 -8.95 -7.22 7.70
C TYR A 370 -8.38 -8.63 7.72
N ARG A 371 -9.21 -9.65 7.50
CA ARG A 371 -8.76 -11.04 7.42
C ARG A 371 -8.67 -11.45 5.97
N TRP A 372 -7.46 -11.63 5.48
CA TRP A 372 -7.16 -12.08 4.13
C TRP A 372 -6.92 -13.59 4.16
N PRO A 373 -7.74 -14.40 3.45
CA PRO A 373 -7.58 -15.86 3.43
C PRO A 373 -6.28 -16.33 2.79
N MET A 374 -5.66 -15.52 1.93
CA MET A 374 -4.41 -15.82 1.24
C MET A 374 -4.46 -17.10 0.37
N GLN A 375 -5.63 -17.48 -0.14
CA GLN A 375 -5.79 -18.71 -0.93
C GLN A 375 -5.59 -18.48 -2.43
N ILE A 376 -5.13 -19.51 -3.14
CA ILE A 376 -5.05 -19.51 -4.60
C ILE A 376 -6.46 -19.70 -5.18
N ALA A 377 -6.81 -18.97 -6.24
CA ALA A 377 -8.09 -19.15 -6.91
C ALA A 377 -8.28 -20.60 -7.41
N GLY A 378 -9.53 -21.03 -7.55
CA GLY A 378 -9.85 -22.45 -7.80
C GLY A 378 -9.72 -23.34 -6.54
N TYR A 379 -9.54 -22.78 -5.35
CA TYR A 379 -9.41 -23.49 -4.07
C TYR A 379 -10.44 -24.62 -3.86
N ASP A 380 -11.71 -24.38 -4.23
CA ASP A 380 -12.82 -25.32 -4.05
C ASP A 380 -13.08 -26.23 -5.27
N THR A 381 -12.35 -26.05 -6.38
CA THR A 381 -12.63 -26.74 -7.65
C THR A 381 -11.43 -27.45 -8.28
N ILE A 382 -10.21 -26.96 -8.06
CA ILE A 382 -8.97 -27.43 -8.68
C ILE A 382 -7.95 -27.77 -7.59
N ASN A 383 -7.26 -28.90 -7.75
CA ASN A 383 -6.26 -29.39 -6.79
C ASN A 383 -6.79 -29.39 -5.33
N THR A 384 -8.06 -29.78 -5.13
CA THR A 384 -8.71 -29.83 -3.81
C THR A 384 -8.05 -30.81 -2.84
N THR A 385 -7.20 -31.70 -3.34
CA THR A 385 -6.42 -32.64 -2.53
C THR A 385 -5.03 -32.14 -2.16
N ALA A 386 -4.63 -30.92 -2.55
CA ALA A 386 -3.31 -30.33 -2.30
C ALA A 386 -2.13 -31.24 -2.69
N LYS A 387 -2.17 -31.82 -3.89
CA LYS A 387 -1.14 -32.75 -4.38
C LYS A 387 -0.20 -32.16 -5.41
N ASP A 388 -0.63 -31.09 -6.10
CA ASP A 388 0.23 -30.42 -7.07
C ASP A 388 1.27 -29.56 -6.33
N PRO A 389 2.57 -29.87 -6.42
CA PRO A 389 3.60 -29.10 -5.76
C PRO A 389 3.78 -27.69 -6.34
N LYS A 390 3.18 -27.37 -7.49
CA LYS A 390 3.18 -26.00 -8.03
C LYS A 390 2.21 -25.08 -7.31
N ALA A 391 1.19 -25.63 -6.64
CA ALA A 391 0.31 -24.91 -5.74
C ALA A 391 0.76 -25.18 -4.30
N SER A 392 1.71 -24.39 -3.81
CA SER A 392 2.33 -24.62 -2.52
C SER A 392 2.70 -23.30 -1.83
N TYR A 393 2.66 -23.33 -0.51
CA TYR A 393 3.29 -22.34 0.36
C TYR A 393 4.81 -22.54 0.32
N ALA A 394 5.56 -21.44 0.20
CA ALA A 394 7.02 -21.43 0.32
C ALA A 394 7.42 -21.42 1.80
N CYS A 395 8.24 -22.38 2.23
CA CYS A 395 8.60 -22.54 3.63
C CYS A 395 10.11 -22.63 3.89
N ALA A 396 10.50 -22.23 5.09
CA ALA A 396 11.82 -22.51 5.63
C ALA A 396 11.85 -23.85 6.38
N PRO A 397 13.01 -24.53 6.49
CA PRO A 397 13.13 -25.78 7.25
C PRO A 397 12.59 -25.65 8.68
N GLY A 398 11.72 -26.57 9.07
CA GLY A 398 11.10 -26.59 10.41
C GLY A 398 9.82 -25.77 10.54
N GLU A 399 9.45 -24.96 9.54
CA GLU A 399 8.14 -24.32 9.52
C GLU A 399 7.01 -25.34 9.33
N THR A 400 5.84 -24.97 9.82
CA THR A 400 4.61 -25.74 9.68
C THR A 400 3.46 -24.83 9.28
N LEU A 401 2.51 -25.34 8.50
CA LEU A 401 1.31 -24.62 8.09
C LEU A 401 0.09 -25.53 8.30
N TYR A 402 -0.98 -24.99 8.85
CA TYR A 402 -2.27 -25.70 8.83
C TYR A 402 -2.85 -25.66 7.41
N VAL A 403 -3.14 -26.83 6.84
CA VAL A 403 -3.73 -26.95 5.50
C VAL A 403 -5.06 -27.68 5.60
N ASN A 404 -6.13 -27.05 5.12
CA ASN A 404 -7.47 -27.63 5.05
C ASN A 404 -7.68 -28.43 3.74
N ASP A 405 -6.91 -29.50 3.57
CA ASP A 405 -7.02 -30.48 2.46
C ASP A 405 -7.96 -31.65 2.80
N LEU A 406 -7.89 -32.78 2.08
CA LEU A 406 -8.69 -33.98 2.42
C LEU A 406 -8.33 -34.59 3.78
N ASN A 407 -7.18 -34.23 4.37
CA ASN A 407 -6.75 -34.66 5.69
C ASN A 407 -6.30 -33.43 6.51
N PRO A 408 -7.24 -32.56 6.93
CA PRO A 408 -6.91 -31.28 7.54
C PRO A 408 -5.96 -31.42 8.72
N GLY A 409 -4.94 -30.56 8.78
CA GLY A 409 -3.97 -30.61 9.87
C GLY A 409 -2.71 -29.82 9.58
N MET A 410 -1.83 -29.76 10.59
CA MET A 410 -0.50 -29.18 10.47
C MET A 410 0.35 -30.03 9.52
N LYS A 411 0.89 -29.40 8.49
CA LYS A 411 1.87 -29.97 7.58
C LYS A 411 3.23 -29.36 7.89
N THR A 412 4.29 -30.13 7.72
CA THR A 412 5.67 -29.68 7.94
C THR A 412 6.31 -29.35 6.60
N CYS A 413 7.20 -28.37 6.61
CA CYS A 413 8.00 -28.01 5.46
C CYS A 413 8.81 -29.22 4.94
N GLU A 414 8.61 -29.59 3.67
CA GLU A 414 9.36 -30.62 2.97
C GLU A 414 9.98 -30.01 1.70
N ASN A 415 11.32 -30.00 1.62
CA ASN A 415 12.06 -29.43 0.49
C ASN A 415 11.67 -27.98 0.15
N GLY A 416 11.39 -27.17 1.18
CA GLY A 416 11.02 -25.76 1.02
C GLY A 416 9.56 -25.54 0.57
N LEU A 417 8.73 -26.59 0.57
CA LEU A 417 7.33 -26.53 0.17
C LEU A 417 6.38 -27.13 1.22
N ILE A 418 5.19 -26.56 1.30
CA ILE A 418 4.00 -27.20 1.85
C ILE A 418 2.90 -27.09 0.78
N ASN A 419 2.43 -28.21 0.25
CA ASN A 419 1.40 -28.19 -0.78
C ASN A 419 0.06 -27.68 -0.22
N ILE A 420 -0.61 -26.85 -1.01
CA ILE A 420 -1.93 -26.27 -0.67
C ILE A 420 -2.90 -26.50 -1.83
N ARG A 421 -4.17 -26.16 -1.62
CA ARG A 421 -5.23 -26.26 -2.63
C ARG A 421 -5.20 -25.06 -3.59
N GLY A 422 -5.89 -25.20 -4.72
CA GLY A 422 -6.06 -24.14 -5.72
C GLY A 422 -5.25 -24.35 -6.98
N ASP A 423 -5.54 -23.51 -7.97
CA ASP A 423 -5.00 -23.59 -9.32
C ASP A 423 -3.66 -22.86 -9.42
N HIS A 424 -2.57 -23.60 -9.63
CA HIS A 424 -1.22 -23.02 -9.73
C HIS A 424 -1.03 -22.02 -10.90
N ARG A 425 -2.01 -21.93 -11.81
CA ARG A 425 -2.03 -20.94 -12.91
C ARG A 425 -2.50 -19.57 -12.42
N GLU A 426 -3.20 -19.51 -11.29
CA GLU A 426 -3.75 -18.31 -10.66
C GLU A 426 -2.86 -17.81 -9.51
N ILE A 427 -1.56 -18.11 -9.55
CA ILE A 427 -0.63 -17.70 -8.50
C ILE A 427 -0.35 -16.21 -8.59
N MET A 428 -0.94 -15.49 -7.66
CA MET A 428 -0.73 -14.07 -7.38
C MET A 428 0.74 -13.74 -7.08
N SER A 429 1.15 -12.53 -7.45
CA SER A 429 2.54 -12.06 -7.38
C SER A 429 2.67 -10.69 -6.74
N THR A 430 2.33 -9.62 -7.47
CA THR A 430 2.50 -8.23 -7.02
C THR A 430 1.14 -7.60 -6.74
N HIS A 431 0.90 -7.33 -5.46
CA HIS A 431 -0.30 -6.70 -4.93
C HIS A 431 0.06 -5.38 -4.27
N TRP A 432 -0.98 -4.65 -3.88
CA TRP A 432 -0.85 -3.44 -3.10
C TRP A 432 -2.15 -3.23 -2.33
N PHE A 433 -2.11 -2.44 -1.27
CA PHE A 433 -3.30 -2.09 -0.52
C PHE A 433 -3.26 -0.61 -0.16
N HIS A 434 -4.45 -0.02 -0.15
CA HIS A 434 -4.59 1.42 -0.15
C HIS A 434 -5.92 1.86 0.45
N ASP A 435 -6.05 3.17 0.72
CA ASP A 435 -7.34 3.72 1.12
C ASP A 435 -8.40 3.51 0.04
N HIS A 436 -9.62 3.20 0.45
CA HIS A 436 -10.78 3.07 -0.41
C HIS A 436 -11.98 3.78 0.21
N MET A 437 -11.76 4.78 1.06
CA MET A 437 -12.83 5.49 1.74
C MET A 437 -13.70 6.27 0.75
N PHE A 438 -15.01 6.14 0.92
CA PHE A 438 -16.01 6.77 0.06
C PHE A 438 -15.76 8.28 -0.09
N ASP A 439 -15.80 8.81 -1.31
CA ASP A 439 -15.47 10.20 -1.70
C ASP A 439 -14.04 10.71 -1.45
N PHE A 440 -13.24 10.06 -0.60
CA PHE A 440 -11.88 10.54 -0.24
C PHE A 440 -10.72 9.67 -0.69
N THR A 441 -11.00 8.53 -1.35
CA THR A 441 -9.99 7.59 -1.86
C THR A 441 -8.84 8.30 -2.58
N ALA A 442 -9.14 9.12 -3.58
CA ALA A 442 -8.13 9.85 -4.36
C ALA A 442 -7.19 10.68 -3.47
N GLN A 443 -7.76 11.43 -2.53
CA GLN A 443 -7.00 12.32 -1.65
C GLN A 443 -6.19 11.53 -0.62
N ASN A 444 -6.77 10.50 -0.01
CA ASN A 444 -6.09 9.68 0.99
C ASN A 444 -4.94 8.85 0.39
N VAL A 445 -5.15 8.27 -0.80
CA VAL A 445 -4.09 7.58 -1.56
C VAL A 445 -2.99 8.58 -1.93
N TYR A 446 -3.35 9.76 -2.43
CA TYR A 446 -2.39 10.82 -2.78
C TYR A 446 -1.50 11.23 -1.60
N LYS A 447 -2.09 11.33 -0.40
CA LYS A 447 -1.37 11.62 0.85
C LYS A 447 -0.44 10.50 1.31
N GLY A 448 -0.58 9.28 0.79
CA GLY A 448 0.35 8.19 1.05
C GLY A 448 -0.25 6.95 1.71
N ASN A 449 -1.58 6.83 1.81
CA ASN A 449 -2.24 5.60 2.26
C ASN A 449 -2.21 4.56 1.12
N ALA A 450 -1.01 4.05 0.85
CA ALA A 450 -0.70 3.02 -0.13
C ALA A 450 0.55 2.26 0.31
N ALA A 451 0.50 0.92 0.25
CA ALA A 451 1.61 0.03 0.52
C ALA A 451 1.64 -1.09 -0.53
N MET A 452 2.84 -1.60 -0.83
CA MET A 452 2.96 -2.75 -1.72
C MET A 452 2.88 -4.05 -0.93
N MET A 453 2.53 -5.13 -1.63
CA MET A 453 2.46 -6.47 -1.07
C MET A 453 3.01 -7.48 -2.08
N ASN A 454 3.98 -8.29 -1.66
CA ASN A 454 4.51 -9.39 -2.47
C ASN A 454 3.92 -10.71 -1.97
N TYR A 455 3.29 -11.45 -2.88
CA TYR A 455 2.85 -12.82 -2.64
C TYR A 455 3.95 -13.79 -3.07
N TYR A 456 4.39 -14.62 -2.13
CA TYR A 456 5.32 -15.70 -2.38
C TYR A 456 4.59 -17.04 -2.38
N SER A 457 5.07 -17.95 -3.22
CA SER A 457 4.54 -19.30 -3.39
C SER A 457 5.67 -20.27 -3.72
N GLY A 458 5.37 -21.56 -3.88
CA GLY A 458 6.38 -22.48 -4.42
C GLY A 458 6.90 -22.05 -5.80
N LYS A 459 6.01 -21.54 -6.65
CA LYS A 459 6.31 -21.13 -8.03
C LYS A 459 7.11 -19.82 -8.08
N ASP A 460 6.75 -18.84 -7.24
CA ASP A 460 7.51 -17.60 -7.02
C ASP A 460 8.04 -17.58 -5.58
N ARG A 461 9.13 -18.33 -5.35
CA ARG A 461 9.67 -18.54 -4.00
C ARG A 461 10.42 -17.33 -3.46
N GLY A 462 10.89 -16.45 -4.34
CA GLY A 462 11.91 -15.45 -3.97
C GLY A 462 13.20 -16.13 -3.49
N ASN A 463 13.62 -17.20 -4.16
CA ASN A 463 14.98 -17.73 -4.04
C ASN A 463 15.42 -18.21 -5.41
N GLU A 464 16.39 -17.53 -6.02
CA GLU A 464 16.80 -17.79 -7.40
C GLU A 464 17.73 -19.00 -7.56
N SER A 465 18.27 -19.54 -6.45
CA SER A 465 19.21 -20.67 -6.48
C SER A 465 18.54 -22.04 -6.53
N VAL A 466 17.22 -22.12 -6.30
CA VAL A 466 16.50 -23.40 -6.20
C VAL A 466 15.85 -23.78 -7.53
N HIS A 467 16.32 -24.87 -8.12
CA HIS A 467 15.85 -25.41 -9.41
C HIS A 467 15.22 -26.81 -9.27
N ASP A 468 14.09 -26.89 -8.57
CA ASP A 468 13.38 -28.13 -8.24
C ASP A 468 12.25 -28.51 -9.22
N GLY A 469 12.06 -27.72 -10.28
CA GLY A 469 10.97 -27.89 -11.25
C GLY A 469 9.62 -27.27 -10.82
N VAL A 470 9.57 -26.65 -9.64
CA VAL A 470 8.43 -25.88 -9.12
C VAL A 470 8.75 -24.39 -9.17
N ASN A 471 9.85 -24.00 -8.56
CA ASN A 471 10.28 -22.60 -8.48
C ASN A 471 10.75 -22.09 -9.85
N LEU A 472 10.22 -20.95 -10.25
CA LEU A 472 10.63 -20.26 -11.47
C LEU A 472 12.00 -19.58 -11.35
N ALA A 473 12.51 -19.44 -10.12
CA ALA A 473 13.82 -18.87 -9.85
C ALA A 473 13.98 -17.46 -10.43
N PHE A 474 12.95 -16.62 -10.27
CA PHE A 474 13.04 -15.21 -10.61
C PHE A 474 14.18 -14.52 -9.84
N PRO A 475 14.80 -13.47 -10.41
CA PRO A 475 15.87 -12.74 -9.73
C PRO A 475 15.40 -12.21 -8.39
N SER A 476 16.08 -12.63 -7.33
CA SER A 476 15.68 -12.29 -5.96
C SER A 476 16.83 -12.29 -4.98
N GLY A 477 17.87 -13.10 -5.23
CA GLY A 477 18.89 -13.50 -4.26
C GLY A 477 18.58 -14.86 -3.64
N ASP A 478 19.47 -15.35 -2.79
CA ASP A 478 19.46 -16.71 -2.25
C ASP A 478 19.84 -16.83 -0.76
N ALA A 479 20.02 -15.71 -0.06
CA ALA A 479 20.44 -15.68 1.34
C ALA A 479 19.40 -16.29 2.30
N MET A 480 18.11 -16.20 1.96
CA MET A 480 16.97 -16.69 2.73
C MET A 480 16.28 -17.85 2.01
N ALA A 481 15.57 -18.72 2.74
CA ALA A 481 14.88 -19.88 2.17
C ALA A 481 13.79 -19.50 1.16
N TRP A 482 13.17 -18.33 1.35
CA TRP A 482 12.17 -17.72 0.49
C TRP A 482 12.23 -16.20 0.69
N GLY A 483 11.55 -15.44 -0.17
CA GLY A 483 11.32 -14.01 0.08
C GLY A 483 12.56 -13.10 -0.06
N ASN A 484 13.62 -13.53 -0.75
CA ASN A 484 14.77 -12.65 -1.00
C ASN A 484 14.36 -11.44 -1.85
N ARG A 485 15.02 -10.31 -1.59
CA ARG A 485 14.69 -8.98 -2.16
C ARG A 485 15.91 -8.24 -2.70
N ASP A 486 17.06 -8.90 -2.73
CA ASP A 486 18.34 -8.40 -3.20
C ASP A 486 18.23 -7.93 -4.64
N TYR A 487 17.55 -8.73 -5.47
CA TYR A 487 17.38 -8.45 -6.89
C TYR A 487 15.91 -8.37 -7.32
N ASP A 488 14.99 -8.34 -6.34
CA ASP A 488 13.54 -8.16 -6.54
C ASP A 488 13.11 -6.80 -5.99
N VAL A 489 12.79 -5.86 -6.87
CA VAL A 489 12.65 -4.42 -6.61
C VAL A 489 11.21 -3.97 -6.73
N ASN A 490 10.60 -3.58 -5.63
CA ASN A 490 9.30 -2.88 -5.64
C ASN A 490 9.48 -1.40 -6.02
N LEU A 491 8.69 -0.95 -7.01
CA LEU A 491 8.69 0.41 -7.53
C LEU A 491 7.26 0.94 -7.61
N VAL A 492 6.97 1.99 -6.83
CA VAL A 492 5.74 2.79 -6.96
C VAL A 492 6.08 4.05 -7.72
N VAL A 493 5.53 4.19 -8.92
CA VAL A 493 5.64 5.40 -9.73
C VAL A 493 4.41 6.25 -9.45
N SER A 494 4.61 7.50 -9.03
CA SER A 494 3.51 8.41 -8.72
C SER A 494 3.89 9.85 -8.97
N ASP A 495 2.96 10.62 -9.55
CA ASP A 495 3.07 12.06 -9.62
C ASP A 495 2.57 12.74 -8.34
N LYS A 496 3.27 13.81 -7.96
CA LYS A 496 3.00 14.66 -6.81
C LYS A 496 3.10 16.12 -7.23
N ALA A 497 2.61 17.00 -6.38
CA ALA A 497 2.69 18.45 -6.50
C ALA A 497 2.83 19.05 -5.11
N PHE A 498 3.46 20.21 -5.03
CA PHE A 498 3.80 20.88 -3.78
C PHE A 498 3.26 22.30 -3.73
N ASP A 499 2.86 22.72 -2.53
CA ASP A 499 2.53 24.11 -2.25
C ASP A 499 3.79 24.98 -2.14
N SER A 500 3.62 26.29 -1.89
CA SER A 500 4.74 27.21 -1.73
C SER A 500 5.68 26.89 -0.55
N GLU A 501 5.22 26.08 0.41
CA GLU A 501 5.99 25.60 1.56
C GLU A 501 6.66 24.23 1.28
N GLY A 502 6.51 23.69 0.06
CA GLY A 502 7.03 22.38 -0.31
C GLY A 502 6.26 21.21 0.29
N GLN A 503 5.03 21.45 0.77
CA GLN A 503 4.15 20.43 1.33
C GLN A 503 3.24 19.85 0.25
N LEU A 504 2.79 18.60 0.38
CA LEU A 504 1.87 18.00 -0.58
C LEU A 504 0.63 18.87 -0.83
N TRP A 505 0.36 19.10 -2.11
CA TRP A 505 -0.76 19.89 -2.59
C TRP A 505 -1.63 19.08 -3.56
N PHE A 506 -2.95 19.28 -3.49
CA PHE A 506 -3.93 18.65 -4.36
C PHE A 506 -5.14 19.58 -4.54
N ASN A 507 -5.63 19.71 -5.76
CA ASN A 507 -6.83 20.51 -6.06
C ASN A 507 -8.10 19.65 -6.03
N ILE A 508 -8.92 19.81 -5.00
CA ILE A 508 -10.18 19.06 -4.83
C ILE A 508 -11.29 19.49 -5.79
N PHE A 509 -11.17 20.65 -6.43
CA PHE A 509 -12.16 21.13 -7.41
C PHE A 509 -11.90 20.62 -8.82
N ASN A 510 -10.81 19.87 -9.01
CA ASN A 510 -10.53 19.23 -10.28
C ASN A 510 -11.26 17.87 -10.37
N LEU A 511 -12.48 17.94 -10.88
CA LEU A 511 -13.37 16.78 -11.04
C LEU A 511 -13.00 15.89 -12.24
N ASP A 512 -12.10 16.37 -13.10
CA ASP A 512 -11.67 15.66 -14.29
C ASP A 512 -10.40 14.81 -14.07
N GLY A 513 -9.88 14.76 -12.85
CA GLY A 513 -8.68 14.01 -12.47
C GLY A 513 -7.50 14.93 -12.13
N PHE A 514 -6.98 14.81 -10.91
CA PHE A 514 -5.78 15.53 -10.50
C PHE A 514 -4.51 14.89 -11.05
N ILE A 515 -3.65 15.72 -11.62
CA ILE A 515 -2.33 15.36 -12.15
C ILE A 515 -1.29 16.29 -11.50
N GLY A 516 -0.22 15.71 -10.97
CA GLY A 516 0.95 16.39 -10.42
C GLY A 516 2.07 16.62 -11.43
N ASP A 517 2.99 17.51 -11.10
CA ASP A 517 4.12 17.94 -11.94
C ASP A 517 5.48 17.39 -11.49
N VAL A 518 5.52 16.63 -10.39
CA VAL A 518 6.73 16.00 -9.86
C VAL A 518 6.58 14.49 -9.90
N LEU A 519 7.30 13.82 -10.80
CA LEU A 519 7.33 12.36 -10.84
C LEU A 519 8.21 11.79 -9.73
N THR A 520 7.72 10.77 -9.05
CA THR A 520 8.44 10.12 -7.95
C THR A 520 8.52 8.61 -8.15
N ALA A 521 9.62 8.03 -7.68
CA ALA A 521 9.84 6.60 -7.55
C ALA A 521 9.92 6.28 -6.04
N ASN A 522 8.99 5.50 -5.51
CA ASN A 522 8.83 5.24 -4.07
C ASN A 522 8.71 6.52 -3.22
N TYR A 523 8.02 7.53 -3.76
CA TYR A 523 7.91 8.87 -3.16
C TYR A 523 9.26 9.60 -3.01
N LEU A 524 10.24 9.26 -3.85
CA LEU A 524 11.50 9.98 -3.97
C LEU A 524 11.55 10.69 -5.32
N TYR A 525 11.91 11.97 -5.31
CA TYR A 525 12.17 12.72 -6.54
C TYR A 525 13.50 12.29 -7.16
N ASN A 526 13.46 11.77 -8.39
CA ASN A 526 14.61 11.38 -9.21
C ASN A 526 15.75 10.70 -8.43
N PRO A 527 15.50 9.55 -7.78
CA PRO A 527 16.52 8.84 -7.02
C PRO A 527 17.51 8.07 -7.90
N VAL A 528 18.63 7.67 -7.30
CA VAL A 528 19.65 6.79 -7.89
C VAL A 528 19.67 5.46 -7.15
N MET A 529 19.59 4.35 -7.88
CA MET A 529 19.74 3.01 -7.31
C MET A 529 21.01 2.35 -7.87
N GLU A 530 21.89 1.89 -6.98
CA GLU A 530 23.02 1.06 -7.40
C GLU A 530 22.53 -0.37 -7.73
N VAL A 531 23.07 -0.93 -8.81
CA VAL A 531 22.76 -2.28 -9.29
C VAL A 531 24.03 -3.03 -9.65
N ARG A 532 24.01 -4.35 -9.48
CA ARG A 532 25.06 -5.24 -10.00
C ARG A 532 24.82 -5.50 -11.50
N ALA A 533 25.87 -5.83 -12.24
CA ALA A 533 25.75 -6.32 -13.63
C ALA A 533 25.20 -7.77 -13.66
N ARG A 534 23.88 -7.93 -13.48
CA ARG A 534 23.14 -9.20 -13.44
C ARG A 534 21.65 -8.97 -13.68
N SER A 535 20.87 -10.04 -13.68
CA SER A 535 19.41 -9.98 -13.73
C SER A 535 18.79 -9.38 -12.46
N TYR A 536 17.81 -8.49 -12.66
CA TYR A 536 16.93 -7.89 -11.65
C TYR A 536 15.47 -8.03 -12.06
N ARG A 537 14.59 -8.22 -11.08
CA ARG A 537 13.14 -8.10 -11.23
C ARG A 537 12.67 -6.75 -10.70
N PHE A 538 11.84 -6.03 -11.46
CA PHE A 538 11.17 -4.81 -11.02
C PHE A 538 9.66 -5.04 -11.00
N ARG A 539 9.03 -4.85 -9.84
CA ARG A 539 7.59 -4.91 -9.60
C ARG A 539 7.03 -3.49 -9.60
N ILE A 540 6.52 -3.05 -10.75
CA ILE A 540 6.20 -1.64 -11.01
C ILE A 540 4.70 -1.43 -10.83
N LEU A 541 4.31 -0.60 -9.86
CA LEU A 541 2.95 -0.11 -9.64
C LEU A 541 2.81 1.33 -10.14
N ASN A 542 1.76 1.60 -10.92
CA ASN A 542 1.27 2.96 -11.08
C ASN A 542 0.41 3.36 -9.86
N GLY A 543 1.01 4.13 -8.94
CA GLY A 543 0.38 4.64 -7.72
C GLY A 543 -0.15 6.08 -7.83
N SER A 544 -0.28 6.61 -9.05
CA SER A 544 -0.86 7.93 -9.30
C SER A 544 -2.38 7.94 -9.09
N VAL A 545 -2.96 9.13 -8.90
CA VAL A 545 -4.42 9.27 -8.79
C VAL A 545 -5.09 9.24 -10.16
N SER A 546 -4.55 9.99 -11.13
CA SER A 546 -5.17 10.12 -12.46
C SER A 546 -4.18 9.92 -13.63
N ARG A 547 -2.88 9.82 -13.35
CA ARG A 547 -1.84 9.81 -14.37
C ARG A 547 -1.57 8.41 -14.90
N TYR A 548 -1.43 8.32 -16.22
CA TYR A 548 -1.03 7.10 -16.91
C TYR A 548 0.46 7.21 -17.29
N PHE A 549 1.12 6.08 -17.46
CA PHE A 549 2.53 6.03 -17.81
C PHE A 549 2.79 5.19 -19.05
N LYS A 550 3.89 5.50 -19.75
CA LYS A 550 4.50 4.59 -20.72
C LYS A 550 6.00 4.64 -20.49
N LEU A 551 6.55 3.57 -19.93
CA LEU A 551 7.88 3.58 -19.34
C LEU A 551 8.90 2.90 -20.26
N ALA A 552 10.00 3.58 -20.55
CA ALA A 552 11.14 3.02 -21.25
C ALA A 552 12.36 2.89 -20.34
N LEU A 553 13.28 2.00 -20.68
CA LEU A 553 14.59 1.87 -20.03
C LEU A 553 15.70 2.08 -21.08
N VAL A 554 16.61 3.00 -20.78
CA VAL A 554 17.70 3.37 -21.70
C VAL A 554 19.04 3.45 -20.98
N GLU A 555 20.11 3.11 -21.69
CA GLU A 555 21.50 3.29 -21.27
C GLU A 555 22.06 4.59 -21.86
N GLU A 556 22.79 5.37 -21.06
CA GLU A 556 23.61 6.49 -21.50
C GLU A 556 24.94 6.01 -22.10
N VAL A 557 25.24 6.46 -23.32
CA VAL A 557 26.44 6.08 -24.08
C VAL A 557 27.29 7.32 -24.36
N ALA A 558 28.58 7.25 -24.07
CA ALA A 558 29.51 8.34 -24.36
C ALA A 558 29.63 8.62 -25.87
N GLY A 559 29.57 9.90 -26.25
CA GLY A 559 29.57 10.37 -27.63
C GLY A 559 28.15 10.62 -28.14
N ARG A 560 27.93 11.78 -28.78
CA ARG A 560 26.59 12.20 -29.23
C ARG A 560 25.90 11.27 -30.24
N THR A 561 26.66 10.54 -31.05
CA THR A 561 26.15 9.75 -32.19
C THR A 561 26.61 8.30 -32.16
N THR A 562 27.03 7.78 -31.01
CA THR A 562 27.64 6.45 -30.88
C THR A 562 26.63 5.35 -30.57
N GLY A 563 25.57 5.67 -29.82
CA GLY A 563 24.45 4.80 -29.50
C GLY A 563 23.36 4.75 -30.58
N GLU A 564 22.32 3.97 -30.29
CA GLU A 564 21.14 3.77 -31.15
C GLU A 564 20.37 5.06 -31.43
N ILE A 565 20.23 5.91 -30.41
CA ILE A 565 19.52 7.18 -30.46
C ILE A 565 20.52 8.31 -30.19
N GLU A 566 20.69 9.20 -31.16
CA GLU A 566 21.53 10.39 -31.03
C GLU A 566 21.01 11.32 -29.91
N GLY A 567 21.92 11.83 -29.07
CA GLY A 567 21.56 12.76 -28.00
C GLY A 567 21.44 14.22 -28.44
N ALA A 568 21.06 15.08 -27.49
CA ALA A 568 20.81 16.49 -27.74
C ALA A 568 22.04 17.22 -28.31
N VAL A 569 21.81 18.26 -29.13
CA VAL A 569 22.92 19.10 -29.61
C VAL A 569 23.60 19.78 -28.42
N GLY A 570 24.93 19.66 -28.33
CA GLY A 570 25.72 20.22 -27.23
C GLY A 570 25.92 19.26 -26.05
N GLN A 571 25.28 18.09 -26.06
CA GLN A 571 25.62 16.98 -25.17
C GLN A 571 26.60 16.03 -25.85
N ASP A 572 27.49 15.41 -25.08
CA ASP A 572 28.42 14.37 -25.56
C ASP A 572 27.96 12.97 -25.13
N VAL A 573 26.65 12.74 -25.19
CA VAL A 573 26.02 11.45 -24.90
C VAL A 573 24.99 11.09 -25.96
N SER A 574 24.76 9.80 -26.12
CA SER A 574 23.70 9.17 -26.92
C SER A 574 23.08 8.05 -26.09
N TRP A 575 22.15 7.29 -26.68
CA TRP A 575 21.34 6.35 -25.91
C TRP A 575 21.15 5.01 -26.61
N ASN A 576 21.13 3.94 -25.83
CA ASN A 576 20.69 2.61 -26.27
C ASN A 576 19.41 2.23 -25.53
N ARG A 577 18.41 1.69 -26.24
CA ARG A 577 17.27 1.07 -25.57
C ARG A 577 17.72 -0.23 -24.89
N VAL A 578 17.27 -0.44 -23.66
CA VAL A 578 17.60 -1.63 -22.84
C VAL A 578 16.39 -2.58 -22.84
N PRO A 579 16.47 -3.72 -23.55
CA PRO A 579 15.44 -4.74 -23.52
C PRO A 579 15.15 -5.30 -22.13
N PHE A 580 13.96 -5.86 -21.99
CA PHE A 580 13.55 -6.62 -20.81
C PHE A 580 12.44 -7.62 -21.16
N HIS A 581 12.09 -8.45 -20.20
CA HIS A 581 10.97 -9.39 -20.30
C HIS A 581 9.89 -9.04 -19.29
N MET A 582 8.65 -8.88 -19.71
CA MET A 582 7.51 -8.79 -18.80
C MET A 582 7.07 -10.21 -18.41
N ILE A 583 6.91 -10.45 -17.12
CA ILE A 583 6.65 -11.79 -16.55
C ILE A 583 5.35 -11.89 -15.76
N ALA A 584 4.79 -10.76 -15.31
CA ALA A 584 3.51 -10.71 -14.62
C ALA A 584 2.80 -9.38 -14.89
N ASN A 585 1.47 -9.41 -14.77
CA ASN A 585 0.63 -8.22 -14.69
C ASN A 585 -0.36 -8.35 -13.52
N ASP A 586 -1.40 -7.51 -13.50
CA ASP A 586 -2.47 -7.59 -12.50
C ASP A 586 -3.06 -8.99 -12.37
N GLY A 587 -3.25 -9.65 -13.52
CA GLY A 587 -3.80 -10.98 -13.66
C GLY A 587 -2.82 -12.11 -13.36
N ASN A 588 -1.77 -11.86 -12.56
CA ASN A 588 -0.80 -12.82 -12.05
C ASN A 588 0.41 -13.08 -12.96
N ILE A 589 1.21 -14.11 -12.63
CA ILE A 589 2.37 -14.54 -13.43
C ILE A 589 1.89 -15.04 -14.79
N LEU A 590 2.43 -14.48 -15.87
CA LEU A 590 2.08 -14.83 -17.24
C LEU A 590 2.46 -16.28 -17.57
N GLU A 591 1.70 -16.92 -18.47
CA GLU A 591 2.02 -18.26 -18.97
C GLU A 591 3.39 -18.28 -19.69
N HIS A 592 3.70 -17.20 -20.40
CA HIS A 592 4.97 -16.96 -21.07
C HIS A 592 5.42 -15.52 -20.84
N ALA A 593 6.73 -15.33 -20.66
CA ALA A 593 7.31 -14.00 -20.62
C ALA A 593 7.21 -13.31 -21.99
N ILE A 594 6.92 -12.02 -21.99
CA ILE A 594 6.83 -11.20 -23.20
C ILE A 594 8.14 -10.42 -23.35
N ALA A 595 8.87 -10.65 -24.44
CA ALA A 595 10.15 -10.00 -24.70
C ALA A 595 9.96 -8.65 -25.39
N PHE A 596 10.49 -7.58 -24.78
CA PHE A 596 10.54 -6.23 -25.34
C PHE A 596 11.93 -5.98 -25.95
N ASP A 597 12.38 -6.88 -26.82
CA ASP A 597 13.74 -6.92 -27.37
C ASP A 597 13.85 -6.46 -28.84
N GLY A 598 12.72 -6.09 -29.43
CA GLY A 598 12.62 -5.62 -30.81
C GLY A 598 12.69 -6.74 -31.87
N LYS A 599 12.63 -8.01 -31.48
CA LYS A 599 12.61 -9.15 -32.42
C LYS A 599 11.21 -9.51 -32.89
N THR A 600 10.18 -9.16 -32.12
CA THR A 600 8.77 -9.44 -32.45
C THR A 600 8.02 -8.13 -32.58
N ASP A 601 7.16 -8.05 -33.58
CA ASP A 601 6.17 -6.99 -33.72
C ASP A 601 5.02 -7.32 -32.75
N LEU A 602 4.94 -6.60 -31.63
CA LEU A 602 4.06 -6.97 -30.51
C LEU A 602 2.60 -6.60 -30.75
N ASP A 603 2.31 -5.63 -31.61
CA ASP A 603 0.94 -5.21 -31.96
C ASP A 603 0.57 -5.46 -33.44
N GLY A 604 1.52 -5.86 -34.27
CA GLY A 604 1.28 -6.33 -35.63
C GLY A 604 1.19 -5.21 -36.66
N ASP A 605 1.73 -4.03 -36.36
CA ASP A 605 1.65 -2.85 -37.23
C ASP A 605 2.78 -2.74 -38.28
N GLY A 606 3.83 -3.57 -38.14
CA GLY A 606 5.01 -3.63 -38.98
C GLY A 606 6.28 -3.00 -38.39
N ASP A 607 6.22 -2.31 -37.25
CA ASP A 607 7.37 -1.74 -36.54
C ASP A 607 7.79 -2.59 -35.34
N ARG A 608 8.79 -3.45 -35.58
CA ARG A 608 9.33 -4.31 -34.53
C ARG A 608 10.09 -3.54 -33.44
N LEU A 609 10.55 -2.31 -33.70
CA LEU A 609 11.46 -1.59 -32.80
C LEU A 609 10.73 -0.67 -31.82
N GLU A 610 9.48 -0.29 -32.08
CA GLU A 610 8.77 0.70 -31.26
C GLU A 610 8.61 0.28 -29.79
N HIS A 611 8.44 -1.01 -29.51
CA HIS A 611 8.29 -1.55 -28.16
C HIS A 611 9.62 -2.01 -27.54
N LYS A 612 10.74 -1.92 -28.27
CA LYS A 612 12.05 -2.34 -27.73
C LYS A 612 12.38 -1.51 -26.49
N GLY A 613 12.56 -2.18 -25.34
CA GLY A 613 12.85 -1.53 -24.06
C GLY A 613 11.78 -0.54 -23.59
N THR A 614 10.53 -0.67 -24.06
CA THR A 614 9.42 0.23 -23.72
C THR A 614 8.18 -0.58 -23.36
N LEU A 615 7.66 -0.38 -22.14
CA LEU A 615 6.44 -1.03 -21.67
C LEU A 615 5.21 -0.53 -22.44
N PRO A 616 4.12 -1.31 -22.48
CA PRO A 616 2.81 -0.78 -22.88
C PRO A 616 2.38 0.34 -21.92
N GLN A 617 1.33 1.06 -22.32
CA GLN A 617 0.71 2.04 -21.44
C GLN A 617 0.26 1.35 -20.14
N GLN A 618 0.61 1.93 -19.00
CA GLN A 618 0.23 1.49 -17.66
C GLN A 618 -0.72 2.51 -17.03
N SER A 619 -1.97 2.12 -16.86
CA SER A 619 -3.02 2.87 -16.17
C SER A 619 -2.84 2.82 -14.65
N ILE A 620 -3.64 3.61 -13.95
CA ILE A 620 -3.69 3.67 -12.48
C ILE A 620 -4.00 2.29 -11.93
N ALA A 621 -3.33 1.91 -10.83
CA ALA A 621 -3.46 0.63 -10.15
C ALA A 621 -2.93 -0.61 -10.90
N GLU A 622 -2.55 -0.49 -12.18
CA GLU A 622 -1.91 -1.60 -12.89
C GLU A 622 -0.50 -1.86 -12.34
N ARG A 623 -0.11 -3.14 -12.27
CA ARG A 623 1.21 -3.61 -11.87
C ARG A 623 1.83 -4.40 -13.01
N TYR A 624 3.06 -4.08 -13.39
CA TYR A 624 3.85 -4.86 -14.34
C TYR A 624 5.15 -5.32 -13.69
N ASP A 625 5.39 -6.63 -13.70
CA ASP A 625 6.66 -7.20 -13.27
C ASP A 625 7.55 -7.44 -14.49
N ILE A 626 8.73 -6.82 -14.52
CA ILE A 626 9.73 -7.03 -15.57
C ILE A 626 11.02 -7.64 -15.03
N ILE A 627 11.72 -8.40 -15.87
CA ILE A 627 13.10 -8.83 -15.65
C ILE A 627 14.00 -8.11 -16.64
N VAL A 628 15.00 -7.41 -16.10
CA VAL A 628 16.07 -6.77 -16.87
C VAL A 628 17.37 -7.53 -16.60
N ASP A 629 18.05 -8.00 -17.64
CA ASP A 629 19.35 -8.64 -17.50
C ASP A 629 20.47 -7.65 -17.81
N PHE A 630 21.10 -7.09 -16.77
CA PHE A 630 22.17 -6.12 -16.98
C PHE A 630 23.47 -6.77 -17.51
N ALA A 631 23.68 -8.07 -17.33
CA ALA A 631 24.88 -8.77 -17.83
C ALA A 631 24.78 -9.03 -19.33
N ASP A 632 23.61 -9.46 -19.83
CA ASP A 632 23.39 -9.78 -21.24
C ASP A 632 23.43 -8.56 -22.16
N HIS A 633 23.29 -7.36 -21.60
CA HIS A 633 23.36 -6.09 -22.35
C HIS A 633 24.77 -5.50 -22.48
N ASN A 634 25.83 -6.25 -22.12
CA ASN A 634 27.21 -5.77 -22.09
C ASN A 634 27.41 -4.50 -21.23
N LEU A 635 26.50 -4.21 -20.31
CA LEU A 635 26.62 -3.06 -19.42
C LEU A 635 27.84 -3.29 -18.52
N GLN A 636 28.71 -2.30 -18.44
CA GLN A 636 29.93 -2.38 -17.65
C GLN A 636 29.72 -1.64 -16.33
N PRO A 637 30.49 -1.95 -15.27
CA PRO A 637 30.60 -1.06 -14.13
C PRO A 637 30.88 0.37 -14.58
N GLY A 638 30.07 1.31 -14.11
CA GLY A 638 30.04 2.71 -14.55
C GLY A 638 28.99 3.05 -15.63
N SER A 639 28.33 2.06 -16.24
CA SER A 639 27.17 2.29 -17.11
C SER A 639 26.04 2.93 -16.29
N LYS A 640 25.34 3.89 -16.90
CA LYS A 640 24.17 4.56 -16.31
C LYS A 640 22.94 4.28 -17.13
N LEU A 641 21.87 3.90 -16.44
CA LEU A 641 20.59 3.64 -17.05
C LEU A 641 19.52 4.55 -16.46
N PHE A 642 18.48 4.80 -17.24
CA PHE A 642 17.38 5.66 -16.83
C PHE A 642 16.04 5.05 -17.20
N PHE A 643 15.13 4.99 -16.22
CA PHE A 643 13.72 4.87 -16.53
C PHE A 643 13.19 6.22 -17.01
N VAL A 644 12.41 6.18 -18.09
CA VAL A 644 11.90 7.36 -18.80
C VAL A 644 10.39 7.22 -18.97
N ASN A 645 9.61 8.21 -18.54
CA ASN A 645 8.19 8.29 -18.88
C ASN A 645 8.02 9.02 -20.22
N LEU A 646 7.18 8.47 -21.09
CA LEU A 646 6.92 8.97 -22.44
C LEU A 646 5.50 9.50 -22.64
N LEU A 647 4.61 9.28 -21.66
CA LEU A 647 3.20 9.58 -21.83
C LEU A 647 2.86 11.00 -21.36
N GLU A 648 2.35 11.82 -22.27
CA GLU A 648 1.97 13.21 -22.04
C GLU A 648 0.55 13.31 -21.47
N HIS A 649 0.42 14.13 -20.44
CA HIS A 649 -0.85 14.73 -20.05
C HIS A 649 -0.75 16.26 -20.09
N ARG A 650 -1.77 16.92 -20.66
CA ARG A 650 -1.95 18.38 -20.52
C ARG A 650 -2.84 18.76 -19.35
N ASN A 651 -3.67 17.84 -18.88
CA ASN A 651 -4.62 17.99 -17.79
C ASN A 651 -5.08 16.58 -17.35
N GLY A 652 -6.04 16.52 -16.42
CA GLY A 652 -6.63 15.27 -15.93
C GLY A 652 -7.49 14.47 -16.91
N LYS A 653 -8.09 15.12 -17.91
CA LYS A 653 -9.20 14.55 -18.69
C LYS A 653 -8.76 13.45 -19.66
N ILE A 654 -7.62 13.66 -20.31
CA ILE A 654 -7.17 12.85 -21.43
C ILE A 654 -5.67 12.61 -21.38
N VAL A 655 -5.29 11.43 -21.84
CA VAL A 655 -3.93 11.13 -22.29
C VAL A 655 -3.78 11.74 -23.68
N GLU A 656 -2.86 12.68 -23.87
CA GLU A 656 -2.67 13.35 -25.18
C GLU A 656 -1.98 12.43 -26.18
N GLY A 657 -1.04 11.62 -25.71
CA GLY A 657 -0.37 10.62 -26.51
C GLY A 657 1.04 10.30 -26.04
N ASN A 658 1.71 9.48 -26.84
CA ASN A 658 3.10 9.09 -26.63
C ASN A 658 4.04 10.12 -27.27
N VAL A 659 4.90 10.74 -26.47
CA VAL A 659 6.02 11.54 -26.97
C VAL A 659 7.11 10.57 -27.44
N PRO A 660 7.63 10.70 -28.68
CA PRO A 660 8.68 9.81 -29.17
C PRO A 660 9.91 9.84 -28.25
N LEU A 661 10.44 8.66 -27.92
CA LEU A 661 11.57 8.50 -27.00
C LEU A 661 12.77 9.34 -27.44
N GLU A 662 13.03 9.43 -28.74
CA GLU A 662 14.12 10.23 -29.30
C GLU A 662 13.96 11.73 -29.00
N GLN A 663 12.73 12.26 -29.02
CA GLN A 663 12.47 13.67 -28.71
C GLN A 663 12.66 13.95 -27.22
N VAL A 664 12.22 13.04 -26.36
CA VAL A 664 12.42 13.13 -24.90
C VAL A 664 13.93 13.14 -24.57
N LEU A 665 14.70 12.23 -25.17
CA LEU A 665 16.13 12.07 -24.91
C LEU A 665 17.02 13.15 -25.54
N ARG A 666 16.53 13.84 -26.59
CA ARG A 666 17.18 15.02 -27.16
C ARG A 666 16.78 16.33 -26.48
N GLU A 667 15.97 16.25 -25.43
CA GLU A 667 15.41 17.40 -24.72
C GLU A 667 14.58 18.33 -25.63
N GLU A 668 14.05 17.81 -26.75
CA GLU A 668 13.20 18.56 -27.70
C GLU A 668 11.80 18.82 -27.12
N TYR A 669 11.36 17.97 -26.18
CA TYR A 669 10.08 18.07 -25.47
C TYR A 669 10.26 18.52 -24.00
N LYS A 670 11.42 19.08 -23.64
CA LYS A 670 11.71 19.43 -22.25
C LYS A 670 10.78 20.54 -21.76
N ALA A 671 10.01 20.26 -20.71
CA ALA A 671 9.17 21.26 -20.06
C ALA A 671 10.01 22.43 -19.54
N VAL A 672 9.52 23.66 -19.76
CA VAL A 672 10.16 24.90 -19.34
C VAL A 672 9.26 25.63 -18.36
N LEU A 673 9.86 26.16 -17.30
CA LEU A 673 9.16 26.99 -16.34
C LEU A 673 9.01 28.42 -16.87
N GLU A 674 7.79 28.89 -16.99
CA GLU A 674 7.45 30.24 -17.43
C GLU A 674 6.70 30.99 -16.32
N VAL A 675 7.02 32.27 -16.11
CA VAL A 675 6.28 33.12 -15.18
C VAL A 675 5.26 33.96 -15.94
N LYS A 676 3.97 33.67 -15.76
CA LYS A 676 2.85 34.42 -16.35
C LYS A 676 2.07 35.10 -15.23
N ASP A 677 1.92 36.42 -15.34
CA ASP A 677 1.25 37.26 -14.33
C ASP A 677 1.68 37.00 -12.87
N GLY A 678 2.97 36.68 -12.67
CA GLY A 678 3.56 36.42 -11.35
C GLY A 678 3.47 34.96 -10.89
N VAL A 679 2.97 34.05 -11.71
CA VAL A 679 2.78 32.63 -11.38
C VAL A 679 3.68 31.77 -12.26
N ALA A 680 4.43 30.87 -11.62
CA ALA A 680 5.22 29.88 -12.33
C ALA A 680 4.31 28.78 -12.88
N THR A 681 4.39 28.53 -14.19
CA THR A 681 3.59 27.54 -14.92
C THR A 681 4.50 26.77 -15.89
N TRP A 682 4.12 25.54 -16.23
CA TRP A 682 4.86 24.75 -17.21
C TRP A 682 4.42 25.10 -18.64
N GLY A 683 5.41 25.28 -19.52
CA GLY A 683 5.28 25.47 -20.95
C GLY A 683 6.12 24.47 -21.73
N GLU A 684 5.87 24.39 -23.05
CA GLU A 684 6.59 23.55 -24.03
C GLU A 684 6.52 22.02 -23.82
N GLY A 685 6.18 21.51 -22.64
CA GLY A 685 6.01 20.07 -22.37
C GLY A 685 5.40 19.75 -21.00
N ASP A 686 5.03 18.49 -20.81
CA ASP A 686 4.62 17.93 -19.51
C ASP A 686 5.86 17.65 -18.65
N PRO A 687 5.99 18.25 -17.44
CA PRO A 687 7.20 18.15 -16.60
C PRO A 687 7.54 16.75 -16.10
N VAL A 688 6.60 15.79 -16.17
CA VAL A 688 6.87 14.40 -15.80
C VAL A 688 7.21 13.50 -16.99
N VAL A 689 7.18 14.01 -18.23
CA VAL A 689 7.70 13.29 -19.40
C VAL A 689 9.22 13.46 -19.40
N GLY A 690 9.95 12.36 -19.21
CA GLY A 690 11.39 12.39 -19.04
C GLY A 690 11.92 11.34 -18.08
N LYS A 691 13.22 11.45 -17.79
CA LYS A 691 13.96 10.56 -16.89
C LYS A 691 13.50 10.79 -15.45
N PHE A 692 13.15 9.73 -14.72
CA PHE A 692 12.66 9.85 -13.34
C PHE A 692 13.35 8.92 -12.32
N MET A 693 14.16 7.96 -12.78
CA MET A 693 14.97 7.12 -11.91
C MET A 693 16.24 6.74 -12.65
N GLN A 694 17.38 6.83 -11.96
CA GLN A 694 18.69 6.42 -12.49
C GLN A 694 19.12 5.10 -11.84
N LEU A 695 19.70 4.20 -12.63
CA LEU A 695 20.39 3.00 -12.15
C LEU A 695 21.88 3.13 -12.46
N ASP A 696 22.71 2.96 -11.45
CA ASP A 696 24.17 2.96 -11.59
C ASP A 696 24.69 1.54 -11.48
N VAL A 697 25.28 1.02 -12.55
CA VAL A 697 25.88 -0.32 -12.56
C VAL A 697 27.24 -0.25 -11.87
N ILE A 698 27.47 -1.05 -10.82
CA ILE A 698 28.73 -1.06 -10.06
C ILE A 698 29.47 -2.39 -10.05
#